data_AF-A0A7W6REQ4-F1
#
_entry.id   AF-A0A7W6REQ4-F1
#
_cell.length_a   1.000
_cell.length_b   1.000
_cell.length_c   1.000
_cell.angle_alpha   90.00
_cell.angle_beta   90.00
_cell.angle_gamma   90.00
#
_symmetry.space_group_name_H-M   'P 1'
#
loop_
_entity.id
_entity.type
_entity.pdbx_description
1 polymer ?
#
loop_
_entity_poly.entity_id
_entity_poly.type
_entity_poly.pdbx_seq_one_letter_code
_entity_poly.pdbx_strand_id
1 'polypeptide(L)'
;MLTSYIAAILHAAFLWWFATGVILLLDGLPTRTFKWSMLVATGVLGLSLYGLWSNAGDTTSSGAYAAFTYALLAWGWQEISFYMGYVTGPRKRPCPEGCHGWKHFVHALEANLYHELSIIVTLTVIVVLTWGQPNQVGLWTFLVLWWMHESARLNVFLGVRNLNEEFLPDHMAFLKSFLNNSRPINLLFPVSVTVSTVVAVFIVQAAVAPGVSAFDAVGYTFVGTMMTLAILEHWFLVLPLPAAALWNWSLRSRTPHAPAVDVEIVAGFLGAGKTTVLRQRLARANPEALVVALVHQLDPLAVVGERDEDADGAPIVRLGANRTAHALRDDLAHQLKESIAAWTPDRVLIEPSGIADVDVLIRVLNRADIRPSIKAVRLMVVIDASAFMTDLARLPAFLKAQVQAGGGGHAGGEGGLPLHTMIVVNKADLVSDPDLTMVTSTLRALNPAARIVPADHGVPRETPEERAARAAVDRGAAPGDVIGSPAAVQAASPAPMPGGAGAAVHHHHHYHHHHYHHDPAPGSTLPAASGDSAEAASGAAPGPGEVIVLDLRAWSADITGKVDAQGLRQVLEAVAQGTYGEVDRLRGIARVGSGWIRFEVTGGRPSIGPLNAGEAGTSEPPREPRVVAVGRGLDGVRLRQAFESCGAVAAPA
;
A
#
# COMPACT_ATOMS: atom_id res chain seq x y z
N MET A 1 -24.36 -37.28 29.04
CA MET A 1 -22.91 -37.46 28.83
C MET A 1 -22.49 -36.93 27.46
N LEU A 2 -22.81 -37.59 26.33
CA LEU A 2 -22.39 -37.07 25.00
C LEU A 2 -22.94 -35.67 24.69
N THR A 3 -24.22 -35.43 24.98
CA THR A 3 -24.88 -34.13 24.80
C THR A 3 -24.27 -33.02 25.66
N SER A 4 -23.82 -33.32 26.88
CA SER A 4 -23.19 -32.34 27.76
C SER A 4 -21.78 -31.95 27.28
N TYR A 5 -21.03 -32.89 26.70
CA TYR A 5 -19.73 -32.58 26.09
C TYR A 5 -19.87 -31.68 24.87
N ILE A 6 -20.76 -32.03 23.95
CA ILE A 6 -21.00 -31.25 22.72
C ILE A 6 -21.46 -29.84 23.07
N ALA A 7 -22.37 -29.69 24.04
CA ALA A 7 -22.84 -28.38 24.47
C ALA A 7 -21.71 -27.51 25.04
N ALA A 8 -20.80 -28.08 25.84
CA ALA A 8 -19.66 -27.36 26.39
C ALA A 8 -18.67 -26.93 25.29
N ILE A 9 -18.37 -27.82 24.34
CA ILE A 9 -17.48 -27.52 23.19
C ILE A 9 -18.06 -26.37 22.36
N LEU A 10 -19.34 -26.45 21.99
CA LEU A 10 -20.00 -25.41 21.20
C LEU A 10 -20.06 -24.07 21.93
N HIS A 11 -20.32 -24.09 23.24
CA HIS A 11 -20.32 -22.89 24.07
C HIS A 11 -18.93 -22.23 24.12
N ALA A 12 -17.88 -23.02 24.33
CA ALA A 12 -16.51 -22.54 24.34
C ALA A 12 -16.09 -21.95 22.99
N ALA A 13 -16.32 -22.68 21.90
CA ALA A 13 -15.98 -22.25 20.56
C ALA A 13 -16.73 -20.97 20.16
N PHE A 14 -18.03 -20.89 20.47
CA PHE A 14 -18.83 -19.70 20.20
C PHE A 14 -18.32 -18.49 20.99
N LEU A 15 -18.11 -18.62 22.30
CA LEU A 15 -17.67 -17.50 23.12
C LEU A 15 -16.27 -17.03 22.73
N TRP A 16 -15.34 -17.95 22.45
CA TRP A 16 -14.00 -17.61 21.95
C TRP A 16 -14.09 -16.84 20.62
N TRP A 17 -14.81 -17.37 19.63
CA TRP A 17 -14.94 -16.72 18.32
C TRP A 17 -15.65 -15.36 18.42
N PHE A 18 -16.75 -15.30 19.17
CA PHE A 18 -17.57 -14.11 19.30
C PHE A 18 -16.86 -13.01 20.10
N ALA A 19 -16.21 -13.35 21.22
CA ALA A 19 -15.48 -12.38 22.04
C ALA A 19 -14.34 -11.72 21.25
N THR A 20 -13.54 -12.52 20.52
CA THR A 20 -12.49 -11.99 19.64
C THR A 20 -13.07 -11.04 18.59
N GLY A 21 -14.19 -11.40 17.95
CA GLY A 21 -14.86 -10.53 16.98
C GLY A 21 -15.38 -9.22 17.59
N VAL A 22 -15.95 -9.26 18.80
CA VAL A 22 -16.41 -8.05 19.51
C VAL A 22 -15.23 -7.14 19.88
N ILE A 23 -14.11 -7.69 20.34
CA ILE A 23 -12.91 -6.92 20.68
C ILE A 23 -12.37 -6.20 19.43
N LEU A 24 -12.23 -6.93 18.32
CA LEU A 24 -11.78 -6.35 17.05
C LEU A 24 -12.73 -5.28 16.51
N LEU A 25 -14.04 -5.49 16.65
CA LEU A 25 -15.06 -4.50 16.28
C LEU A 25 -14.92 -3.22 17.10
N LEU A 26 -14.81 -3.33 18.42
CA LEU A 26 -14.72 -2.19 19.33
C LEU A 26 -13.43 -1.40 19.14
N ASP A 27 -12.33 -2.09 18.88
CA ASP A 27 -11.04 -1.47 18.57
C ASP A 27 -11.05 -0.74 17.21
N GLY A 28 -11.84 -1.21 16.23
CA GLY A 28 -12.00 -0.51 14.95
C GLY A 28 -12.90 0.73 15.00
N LEU A 29 -13.57 1.02 16.12
CA LEU A 29 -14.37 2.24 16.27
C LEU A 29 -13.48 3.49 16.44
N PRO A 30 -14.01 4.71 16.20
CA PRO A 30 -13.26 5.94 16.42
C PRO A 30 -12.73 6.05 17.86
N THR A 31 -11.50 6.53 18.05
CA THR A 31 -10.82 6.60 19.37
C THR A 31 -11.60 7.32 20.48
N ARG A 32 -12.60 8.15 20.13
CA ARG A 32 -13.53 8.77 21.10
C ARG A 32 -14.40 7.75 21.85
N THR A 33 -14.71 6.61 21.22
CA THR A 33 -15.53 5.54 21.83
C THR A 33 -14.72 4.70 22.83
N PHE A 34 -13.38 4.69 22.74
CA PHE A 34 -12.51 3.82 23.54
C PHE A 34 -12.72 4.02 25.04
N LYS A 35 -12.97 5.25 25.50
CA LYS A 35 -13.25 5.55 26.91
C LYS A 35 -14.50 4.82 27.41
N TRP A 36 -15.55 4.80 26.60
CA TRP A 36 -16.80 4.13 26.92
C TRP A 36 -16.66 2.61 26.85
N SER A 37 -15.99 2.11 25.81
CA SER A 37 -15.68 0.68 25.67
C SER A 37 -14.87 0.16 26.86
N MET A 38 -13.84 0.89 27.30
CA MET A 38 -13.05 0.54 28.47
C MET A 38 -13.82 0.65 29.78
N LEU A 39 -14.71 1.63 29.94
CA LEU A 39 -15.57 1.74 31.12
C LEU A 39 -16.51 0.53 31.24
N VAL A 40 -17.15 0.16 30.13
CA VAL A 40 -18.02 -1.03 30.06
C VAL A 40 -17.21 -2.29 30.32
N ALA A 41 -16.07 -2.47 29.66
CA ALA A 41 -15.20 -3.63 29.85
C ALA A 41 -14.75 -3.75 31.32
N THR A 42 -14.41 -2.64 31.99
CA THR A 42 -14.00 -2.65 33.40
C THR A 42 -15.15 -3.03 34.33
N GLY A 43 -16.38 -2.57 34.01
CA GLY A 43 -17.58 -3.04 34.70
C GLY A 43 -17.81 -4.55 34.53
N VAL A 44 -17.59 -5.06 33.32
CA VAL A 44 -17.66 -6.51 33.01
C VAL A 44 -16.59 -7.29 33.76
N LEU A 45 -15.37 -6.76 33.91
CA LEU A 45 -14.32 -7.38 34.73
C LEU A 45 -14.74 -7.48 36.20
N GLY A 46 -15.31 -6.41 36.76
CA GLY A 46 -15.83 -6.43 38.14
C GLY A 46 -16.92 -7.49 38.32
N LEU A 47 -17.85 -7.58 37.37
CA LEU A 47 -18.89 -8.59 37.35
C LEU A 47 -18.30 -10.01 37.20
N SER A 48 -17.28 -10.18 36.38
CA SER A 48 -16.67 -11.50 36.17
C SER A 48 -15.92 -11.99 37.39
N LEU A 49 -15.19 -11.11 38.09
CA LEU A 49 -14.51 -11.46 39.34
C LEU A 49 -15.53 -11.79 40.44
N TYR A 50 -16.60 -11.01 40.56
CA TYR A 50 -17.71 -11.32 41.46
C TYR A 50 -18.36 -12.67 41.12
N GLY A 51 -18.60 -12.93 39.84
CA GLY A 51 -19.17 -14.19 39.35
C GLY A 51 -18.29 -15.40 39.61
N LEU A 52 -16.96 -15.27 39.47
CA LEU A 52 -16.02 -16.32 39.84
C LEU A 52 -16.07 -16.62 41.34
N TRP A 53 -16.07 -15.59 42.17
CA TRP A 53 -16.18 -15.75 43.62
C TRP A 53 -17.50 -16.39 44.05
N SER A 54 -18.64 -15.92 43.52
CA SER A 54 -19.96 -16.42 43.90
C SER A 54 -20.20 -17.87 43.48
N ASN A 55 -19.54 -18.33 42.41
CA ASN A 55 -19.66 -19.70 41.89
C ASN A 55 -18.48 -20.61 42.29
N ALA A 56 -17.53 -20.12 43.09
CA ALA A 56 -16.34 -20.90 43.47
C ALA A 56 -16.71 -22.18 44.26
N GLY A 57 -17.78 -22.14 45.04
CA GLY A 57 -18.31 -23.30 45.76
C GLY A 57 -19.23 -24.22 44.96
N ASP A 58 -19.65 -23.82 43.75
CA ASP A 58 -20.69 -24.52 42.98
C ASP A 58 -20.08 -25.62 42.10
N THR A 59 -20.32 -26.88 42.48
CA THR A 59 -19.89 -28.08 41.74
C THR A 59 -21.00 -28.66 40.87
N THR A 60 -21.94 -27.85 40.40
CA THR A 60 -22.93 -28.23 39.39
C THR A 60 -22.42 -27.94 37.98
N SER A 61 -22.99 -28.58 36.96
CA SER A 61 -22.63 -28.27 35.57
C SER A 61 -22.86 -26.78 35.24
N SER A 62 -23.90 -26.13 35.78
CA SER A 62 -24.09 -24.68 35.63
C SER A 62 -22.94 -23.87 36.23
N GLY A 63 -22.42 -24.28 37.39
CA GLY A 63 -21.24 -23.68 38.02
C GLY A 63 -20.00 -23.73 37.12
N ALA A 64 -19.78 -24.83 36.38
CA ALA A 64 -18.69 -24.93 35.40
C ALA A 64 -18.87 -23.96 34.22
N TYR A 65 -20.08 -23.85 33.66
CA TYR A 65 -20.39 -22.90 32.58
C TYR A 65 -20.18 -21.45 33.02
N ALA A 66 -20.63 -21.12 34.24
CA ALA A 66 -20.48 -19.79 34.82
C ALA A 66 -18.99 -19.46 35.02
N ALA A 67 -18.24 -20.35 35.70
CA ALA A 67 -16.82 -20.15 35.97
C ALA A 67 -15.99 -20.00 34.69
N PHE A 68 -16.24 -20.84 33.67
CA PHE A 68 -15.63 -20.72 32.35
C PHE A 68 -15.92 -19.36 31.70
N THR A 69 -17.20 -18.98 31.65
CA THR A 69 -17.64 -17.74 30.98
C THR A 69 -17.04 -16.51 31.66
N TYR A 70 -17.05 -16.46 33.01
CA TYR A 70 -16.46 -15.35 33.73
C TYR A 70 -14.93 -15.27 33.59
N ALA A 71 -14.23 -16.41 33.54
CA ALA A 71 -12.80 -16.40 33.26
C ALA A 71 -12.49 -15.84 31.85
N LEU A 72 -13.28 -16.21 30.85
CA LEU A 72 -13.11 -15.69 29.49
C LEU A 72 -13.45 -14.19 29.38
N LEU A 73 -14.47 -13.72 30.12
CA LEU A 73 -14.78 -12.28 30.21
C LEU A 73 -13.65 -11.49 30.89
N ALA A 74 -13.06 -12.04 31.96
CA ALA A 74 -11.90 -11.45 32.62
C ALA A 74 -10.68 -11.39 31.67
N TRP A 75 -10.48 -12.43 30.85
CA TRP A 75 -9.47 -12.42 29.80
C TRP A 75 -9.76 -11.39 28.70
N GLY A 76 -11.02 -11.27 28.27
CA GLY A 76 -11.44 -10.29 27.28
C GLY A 76 -11.13 -8.84 27.69
N TRP A 77 -11.16 -8.53 29.00
CA TRP A 77 -10.69 -7.25 29.50
C TRP A 77 -9.18 -7.03 29.29
N GLN A 78 -8.34 -8.07 29.47
CA GLN A 78 -6.91 -7.97 29.19
C GLN A 78 -6.68 -7.61 27.72
N GLU A 79 -7.29 -8.36 26.80
CA GLU A 79 -7.14 -8.16 25.36
C GLU A 79 -7.63 -6.77 24.91
N ILE A 80 -8.83 -6.34 25.30
CA ILE A 80 -9.35 -5.02 24.89
C ILE A 80 -8.54 -3.87 25.49
N SER A 81 -8.04 -4.01 26.72
CA SER A 81 -7.19 -3.01 27.36
C SER A 81 -5.85 -2.83 26.66
N PHE A 82 -5.32 -3.93 26.10
CA PHE A 82 -4.11 -3.95 25.30
C PHE A 82 -4.36 -3.32 23.93
N TYR A 83 -5.36 -3.81 23.20
CA TYR A 83 -5.69 -3.32 21.86
C TYR A 83 -6.03 -1.83 21.84
N MET A 84 -6.73 -1.31 22.85
CA MET A 84 -7.04 0.13 22.94
C MET A 84 -5.88 0.99 23.47
N GLY A 85 -4.73 0.40 23.78
CA GLY A 85 -3.53 1.11 24.21
C GLY A 85 -3.51 1.59 25.67
N TYR A 86 -4.48 1.18 26.51
CA TYR A 86 -4.59 1.60 27.92
C TYR A 86 -3.57 0.89 28.81
N VAL A 87 -3.48 -0.44 28.69
CA VAL A 87 -2.58 -1.28 29.49
C VAL A 87 -1.55 -1.89 28.56
N THR A 88 -0.61 -1.04 28.16
CA THR A 88 0.56 -1.37 27.31
C THR A 88 1.84 -1.03 28.08
N GLY A 89 3.02 -1.27 27.54
CA GLY A 89 4.27 -0.98 28.25
C GLY A 89 4.70 0.50 28.26
N PRO A 90 5.72 0.84 29.06
CA PRO A 90 6.31 2.18 29.09
C PRO A 90 6.89 2.64 27.74
N ARG A 91 7.24 1.69 26.85
CA ARG A 91 7.82 2.01 25.55
C ARG A 91 6.75 2.07 24.46
N LYS A 92 6.53 3.27 23.90
CA LYS A 92 5.63 3.54 22.76
C LYS A 92 6.37 3.95 21.49
N ARG A 93 7.63 3.54 21.36
CA ARG A 93 8.53 3.92 20.25
C ARG A 93 9.12 2.66 19.62
N PRO A 94 9.34 2.64 18.28
CA PRO A 94 9.95 1.52 17.59
C PRO A 94 11.37 1.22 18.09
N CYS A 95 11.91 0.04 17.75
CA CYS A 95 13.31 -0.24 18.07
C CYS A 95 14.25 0.65 17.23
N PRO A 96 15.34 1.20 17.79
CA PRO A 96 16.31 2.00 17.05
C PRO A 96 17.03 1.17 15.98
N GLU A 97 17.59 1.83 14.95
CA GLU A 97 18.37 1.16 13.91
C GLU A 97 19.54 0.35 14.50
N GLY A 98 19.72 -0.90 14.06
CA GLY A 98 20.74 -1.82 14.60
C GLY A 98 20.38 -2.53 15.92
N CYS A 99 19.13 -2.42 16.36
CA CYS A 99 18.61 -3.12 17.54
C CYS A 99 18.54 -4.64 17.30
N HIS A 100 19.43 -5.40 17.97
CA HIS A 100 19.48 -6.86 17.88
C HIS A 100 19.80 -7.51 19.25
N GLY A 101 19.55 -8.81 19.36
CA GLY A 101 19.90 -9.62 20.52
C GLY A 101 19.17 -9.20 21.80
N TRP A 102 19.90 -9.08 22.91
CA TRP A 102 19.31 -8.82 24.23
C TRP A 102 18.64 -7.45 24.34
N LYS A 103 19.17 -6.42 23.69
CA LYS A 103 18.56 -5.08 23.69
C LYS A 103 17.19 -5.09 23.01
N HIS A 104 17.07 -5.84 21.92
CA HIS A 104 15.79 -6.05 21.23
C HIS A 104 14.77 -6.74 22.12
N PHE A 105 15.21 -7.79 22.82
CA PHE A 105 14.36 -8.51 23.77
C PHE A 105 13.87 -7.62 24.92
N VAL A 106 14.76 -6.85 25.55
CA VAL A 106 14.40 -5.94 26.64
C VAL A 106 13.41 -4.87 26.14
N HIS A 107 13.64 -4.28 24.97
CA HIS A 107 12.73 -3.29 24.41
C HIS A 107 11.36 -3.86 24.01
N ALA A 108 11.32 -5.10 23.53
CA ALA A 108 10.06 -5.81 23.29
C ALA A 108 9.30 -6.07 24.60
N LEU A 109 10.01 -6.45 25.67
CA LEU A 109 9.41 -6.62 27.00
C LEU A 109 8.90 -5.27 27.56
N GLU A 110 9.67 -4.20 27.42
CA GLU A 110 9.26 -2.84 27.79
C GLU A 110 8.04 -2.33 27.01
N ALA A 111 7.77 -2.85 25.80
CA ALA A 111 6.60 -2.46 25.02
C ALA A 111 5.30 -3.09 25.58
N ASN A 112 5.39 -4.19 26.34
CA ASN A 112 4.25 -4.95 26.84
C ASN A 112 4.20 -5.10 28.37
N LEU A 113 5.17 -4.55 29.12
CA LEU A 113 5.36 -4.82 30.55
C LEU A 113 4.11 -4.63 31.42
N TYR A 114 3.36 -3.54 31.28
CA TYR A 114 2.18 -3.32 32.14
C TYR A 114 1.03 -4.28 31.83
N HIS A 115 0.96 -4.78 30.59
CA HIS A 115 0.01 -5.82 30.21
C HIS A 115 0.31 -7.13 30.96
N GLU A 116 1.59 -7.54 30.98
CA GLU A 116 2.02 -8.72 31.73
C GLU A 116 1.72 -8.61 33.22
N LEU A 117 2.04 -7.46 33.82
CA LEU A 117 1.74 -7.21 35.22
C LEU A 117 0.23 -7.26 35.50
N SER A 118 -0.59 -6.75 34.58
CA SER A 118 -2.05 -6.78 34.69
C SER A 118 -2.62 -8.21 34.65
N ILE A 119 -2.10 -9.06 33.76
CA ILE A 119 -2.47 -10.48 33.71
C ILE A 119 -2.10 -11.17 35.04
N ILE A 120 -0.88 -10.94 35.56
CA ILE A 120 -0.42 -11.54 36.81
C ILE A 120 -1.27 -11.08 38.01
N VAL A 121 -1.61 -9.78 38.08
CA VAL A 121 -2.49 -9.24 39.11
C VAL A 121 -3.86 -9.90 39.04
N THR A 122 -4.45 -9.99 37.84
CA THR A 122 -5.77 -10.60 37.65
C THR A 122 -5.76 -12.09 37.98
N LEU A 123 -4.73 -12.82 37.55
CA LEU A 123 -4.52 -14.22 37.92
C LEU A 123 -4.42 -14.39 39.44
N THR A 124 -3.66 -13.53 40.11
CA THR A 124 -3.51 -13.56 41.58
C THR A 124 -4.86 -13.34 42.27
N VAL A 125 -5.65 -12.39 41.79
CA VAL A 125 -7.01 -12.16 42.30
C VAL A 125 -7.88 -13.40 42.10
N ILE A 126 -7.88 -14.01 40.90
CA ILE A 126 -8.65 -15.24 40.63
C ILE A 126 -8.23 -16.36 41.57
N VAL A 127 -6.93 -16.58 41.76
CA VAL A 127 -6.38 -17.59 42.69
C VAL A 127 -6.87 -17.35 44.12
N VAL A 128 -6.88 -16.09 44.58
CA VAL A 128 -7.38 -15.76 45.93
C VAL A 128 -8.88 -16.02 46.04
N LEU A 129 -9.67 -15.65 45.02
CA LEU A 129 -11.12 -15.83 45.02
C LEU A 129 -11.53 -17.31 44.95
N THR A 130 -10.75 -18.16 44.28
CA THR A 130 -11.02 -19.60 44.18
C THR A 130 -10.20 -20.44 45.16
N TRP A 131 -9.46 -19.82 46.08
CA TRP A 131 -8.55 -20.54 46.97
C TRP A 131 -9.30 -21.51 47.89
N GLY A 132 -8.91 -22.78 47.87
CA GLY A 132 -9.53 -23.83 48.69
C GLY A 132 -10.98 -24.14 48.31
N GLN A 133 -11.47 -23.64 47.17
CA GLN A 133 -12.81 -23.89 46.67
C GLN A 133 -12.82 -25.06 45.67
N PRO A 134 -13.91 -25.84 45.57
CA PRO A 134 -13.96 -27.01 44.70
C PRO A 134 -14.04 -26.65 43.20
N ASN A 135 -14.59 -25.47 42.84
CA ASN A 135 -14.70 -25.06 41.45
C ASN A 135 -13.45 -24.31 40.97
N GLN A 136 -12.56 -25.03 40.29
CA GLN A 136 -11.31 -24.48 39.72
C GLN A 136 -11.37 -24.23 38.21
N VAL A 137 -12.52 -24.45 37.58
CA VAL A 137 -12.66 -24.34 36.11
C VAL A 137 -12.26 -22.96 35.59
N GLY A 138 -12.67 -21.90 36.30
CA GLY A 138 -12.31 -20.53 35.93
C GLY A 138 -10.81 -20.26 36.01
N LEU A 139 -10.16 -20.72 37.09
CA LEU A 139 -8.70 -20.60 37.26
C LEU A 139 -7.95 -21.35 36.15
N TRP A 140 -8.31 -22.61 35.89
CA TRP A 140 -7.66 -23.41 34.84
C TRP A 140 -7.86 -22.82 33.45
N THR A 141 -9.05 -22.27 33.17
CA THR A 141 -9.33 -21.58 31.90
C THR A 141 -8.42 -20.37 31.73
N PHE A 142 -8.30 -19.54 32.77
CA PHE A 142 -7.43 -18.35 32.73
C PHE A 142 -5.95 -18.74 32.60
N LEU A 143 -5.51 -19.81 33.27
CA LEU A 143 -4.14 -20.33 33.16
C LEU A 143 -3.81 -20.84 31.76
N VAL A 144 -4.74 -21.56 31.11
CA VAL A 144 -4.56 -22.01 29.72
C VAL A 144 -4.42 -20.81 28.78
N LEU A 145 -5.28 -19.80 28.93
CA LEU A 145 -5.20 -18.58 28.14
C LEU A 145 -3.87 -17.86 28.35
N TRP A 146 -3.45 -17.65 29.59
CA TRP A 146 -2.17 -17.02 29.92
C TRP A 146 -0.97 -17.78 29.34
N TRP A 147 -0.88 -19.09 29.61
CA TRP A 147 0.21 -19.93 29.14
C TRP A 147 0.32 -19.93 27.61
N MET A 148 -0.81 -20.08 26.93
CA MET A 148 -0.84 -20.14 25.47
C MET A 148 -0.61 -18.77 24.82
N HIS A 149 -1.05 -17.68 25.45
CA HIS A 149 -0.75 -16.32 25.01
C HIS A 149 0.76 -16.04 25.06
N GLU A 150 1.43 -16.42 26.16
CA GLU A 150 2.89 -16.26 26.29
C GLU A 150 3.66 -17.12 25.27
N SER A 151 3.21 -18.36 25.06
CA SER A 151 3.75 -19.23 24.01
C SER A 151 3.63 -18.59 22.61
N ALA A 152 2.46 -18.04 22.27
CA ALA A 152 2.22 -17.39 20.98
C ALA A 152 3.13 -16.16 20.81
N ARG A 153 3.22 -15.30 21.84
CA ARG A 153 4.09 -14.12 21.84
C ARG A 153 5.56 -14.47 21.63
N LEU A 154 6.07 -15.47 22.35
CA LEU A 154 7.46 -15.91 22.20
C LEU A 154 7.72 -16.48 20.80
N ASN A 155 6.79 -17.27 20.27
CA ASN A 155 6.89 -17.78 18.90
C ASN A 155 6.94 -16.64 17.87
N VAL A 156 6.06 -15.65 18.00
CA VAL A 156 6.01 -14.47 17.13
C VAL A 156 7.30 -13.63 17.24
N PHE A 157 7.84 -13.45 18.44
CA PHE A 157 9.10 -12.75 18.68
C PHE A 157 10.31 -13.46 18.06
N LEU A 158 10.40 -14.79 18.20
CA LEU A 158 11.49 -15.61 17.62
C LEU A 158 11.36 -15.77 16.10
N GLY A 159 10.13 -15.65 15.62
CA GLY A 159 9.76 -15.48 14.22
C GLY A 159 8.91 -16.62 13.68
N VAL A 160 7.87 -16.23 12.94
CA VAL A 160 6.88 -17.10 12.30
C VAL A 160 6.39 -16.48 11.00
N ARG A 161 5.84 -17.31 10.11
CA ARG A 161 5.43 -16.88 8.77
C ARG A 161 4.26 -15.89 8.76
N ASN A 162 3.29 -16.09 9.64
CA ASN A 162 2.07 -15.29 9.70
C ASN A 162 1.98 -14.56 11.05
N LEU A 163 2.19 -13.25 11.02
CA LEU A 163 2.15 -12.38 12.20
C LEU A 163 0.74 -11.88 12.53
N ASN A 164 -0.26 -12.21 11.71
CA ASN A 164 -1.62 -11.66 11.78
C ASN A 164 -1.62 -10.13 11.92
N GLU A 165 -0.82 -9.43 11.10
CA GLU A 165 -0.67 -7.97 11.19
C GLU A 165 -2.00 -7.21 11.03
N GLU A 166 -2.99 -7.83 10.40
CA GLU A 166 -4.36 -7.32 10.25
C GLU A 166 -5.09 -7.14 11.59
N PHE A 167 -4.68 -7.86 12.64
CA PHE A 167 -5.22 -7.71 13.99
C PHE A 167 -4.57 -6.57 14.78
N LEU A 168 -3.39 -6.08 14.38
CA LEU A 168 -2.71 -4.99 15.08
C LEU A 168 -3.35 -3.63 14.78
N PRO A 169 -3.71 -2.84 15.80
CA PRO A 169 -4.25 -1.48 15.62
C PRO A 169 -3.21 -0.52 15.05
N ASP A 170 -3.66 0.49 14.28
CA ASP A 170 -2.78 1.47 13.62
C ASP A 170 -1.90 2.25 14.61
N HIS A 171 -2.46 2.64 15.76
CA HIS A 171 -1.73 3.36 16.82
C HIS A 171 -0.64 2.53 17.51
N MET A 172 -0.63 1.22 17.26
CA MET A 172 0.36 0.26 17.77
C MET A 172 1.23 -0.33 16.66
N ALA A 173 1.25 0.27 15.46
CA ALA A 173 2.09 -0.18 14.35
C ALA A 173 3.59 -0.23 14.71
N PHE A 174 4.05 0.55 15.70
CA PHE A 174 5.42 0.49 16.21
C PHE A 174 5.82 -0.90 16.73
N LEU A 175 4.86 -1.71 17.22
CA LEU A 175 5.13 -3.07 17.70
C LEU A 175 5.66 -3.98 16.59
N LYS A 176 5.33 -3.70 15.32
CA LYS A 176 5.86 -4.44 14.16
C LYS A 176 7.38 -4.47 14.14
N SER A 177 8.04 -3.41 14.63
CA SER A 177 9.50 -3.36 14.72
C SER A 177 10.10 -4.42 15.66
N PHE A 178 9.31 -4.98 16.58
CA PHE A 178 9.74 -6.04 17.50
C PHE A 178 9.46 -7.45 16.99
N LEU A 179 8.62 -7.61 15.96
CA LEU A 179 8.20 -8.90 15.42
C LEU A 179 9.13 -9.35 14.29
N ASN A 180 9.27 -10.67 14.12
CA ASN A 180 10.13 -11.24 13.09
C ASN A 180 9.32 -12.13 12.13
N ASN A 181 9.17 -11.72 10.88
CA ASN A 181 8.51 -12.53 9.82
C ASN A 181 9.50 -13.18 8.84
N SER A 182 10.81 -13.07 9.09
CA SER A 182 11.84 -13.54 8.15
C SER A 182 12.02 -15.06 8.15
N ARG A 183 11.38 -15.78 9.08
CA ARG A 183 11.50 -17.25 9.23
C ARG A 183 10.13 -17.91 9.17
N PRO A 184 9.99 -19.04 8.45
CA PRO A 184 8.73 -19.75 8.37
C PRO A 184 8.34 -20.44 9.69
N ILE A 185 9.33 -20.92 10.46
CA ILE A 185 9.16 -21.61 11.73
C ILE A 185 10.40 -21.39 12.61
N ASN A 186 10.21 -21.32 13.92
CA ASN A 186 11.29 -21.27 14.91
C ASN A 186 11.35 -22.59 15.72
N LEU A 187 12.43 -22.81 16.47
CA LEU A 187 12.63 -24.05 17.25
C LEU A 187 11.70 -24.20 18.46
N LEU A 188 11.15 -23.11 18.99
CA LEU A 188 10.19 -23.14 20.10
C LEU A 188 8.82 -23.66 19.64
N PHE A 189 8.46 -23.45 18.38
CA PHE A 189 7.18 -23.88 17.81
C PHE A 189 6.89 -25.38 17.99
N PRO A 190 7.72 -26.32 17.50
CA PRO A 190 7.43 -27.75 17.65
C PRO A 190 7.39 -28.18 19.13
N VAL A 191 8.22 -27.57 19.98
CA VAL A 191 8.23 -27.87 21.43
C VAL A 191 6.94 -27.40 22.09
N SER A 192 6.55 -26.14 21.89
CA SER A 192 5.34 -25.55 22.47
C SER A 192 4.07 -26.29 22.03
N VAL A 193 3.93 -26.60 20.74
CA VAL A 193 2.78 -27.36 20.21
C VAL A 193 2.78 -28.79 20.75
N THR A 194 3.92 -29.47 20.82
CA THR A 194 3.99 -30.86 21.33
C THR A 194 3.61 -30.93 22.81
N VAL A 195 4.21 -30.07 23.65
CA VAL A 195 3.89 -30.01 25.09
C VAL A 195 2.41 -29.69 25.30
N SER A 196 1.88 -28.71 24.57
CA SER A 196 0.47 -28.31 24.69
C SER A 196 -0.46 -29.44 24.23
N THR A 197 -0.10 -30.18 23.19
CA THR A 197 -0.87 -31.34 22.70
C THR A 197 -0.90 -32.46 23.74
N VAL A 198 0.24 -32.76 24.39
CA VAL A 198 0.30 -33.76 25.46
C VAL A 198 -0.59 -33.36 26.64
N VAL A 199 -0.53 -32.09 27.06
CA VAL A 199 -1.40 -31.55 28.13
C VAL A 199 -2.88 -31.63 27.73
N ALA A 200 -3.23 -31.25 26.49
CA ALA A 200 -4.60 -31.35 25.99
C ALA A 200 -5.12 -32.80 26.03
N VAL A 201 -4.30 -33.77 25.63
CA VAL A 201 -4.66 -35.20 25.71
C VAL A 201 -4.92 -35.62 27.15
N PHE A 202 -4.10 -35.22 28.12
CA PHE A 202 -4.34 -35.53 29.53
C PHE A 202 -5.63 -34.92 30.06
N ILE A 203 -5.93 -33.67 29.69
CA ILE A 203 -7.19 -33.02 30.09
C ILE A 203 -8.40 -33.74 29.49
N VAL A 204 -8.33 -34.10 28.20
CA VAL A 204 -9.40 -34.84 27.53
C VAL A 204 -9.58 -36.24 28.14
N GLN A 205 -8.48 -36.93 28.47
CA GLN A 205 -8.54 -38.21 29.18
C GLN A 205 -9.19 -38.07 30.56
N ALA A 206 -8.87 -37.01 31.30
CA ALA A 206 -9.52 -36.71 32.57
C ALA A 206 -11.02 -36.43 32.41
N ALA A 207 -11.43 -35.76 31.32
CA ALA A 207 -12.82 -35.48 31.01
C ALA A 207 -13.66 -36.75 30.75
N VAL A 208 -13.06 -37.79 30.17
CA VAL A 208 -13.75 -39.05 29.81
C VAL A 208 -13.45 -40.21 30.76
N ALA A 209 -12.73 -39.95 31.85
CA ALA A 209 -12.33 -40.97 32.81
C ALA A 209 -13.58 -41.65 33.44
N PRO A 210 -13.57 -42.98 33.61
CA PRO A 210 -14.67 -43.68 34.29
C PRO A 210 -14.89 -43.13 35.71
N GLY A 211 -16.15 -42.85 36.07
CA GLY A 211 -16.51 -42.39 37.42
C GLY A 211 -16.32 -40.89 37.67
N VAL A 212 -15.95 -40.10 36.66
CA VAL A 212 -15.86 -38.64 36.76
C VAL A 212 -17.23 -38.01 37.03
N SER A 213 -17.28 -36.97 37.86
CA SER A 213 -18.51 -36.24 38.13
C SER A 213 -18.98 -35.48 36.88
N ALA A 214 -20.29 -35.21 36.75
CA ALA A 214 -20.82 -34.45 35.62
C ALA A 214 -20.26 -33.01 35.55
N PHE A 215 -19.88 -32.44 36.70
CA PHE A 215 -19.23 -31.14 36.79
C PHE A 215 -17.80 -31.19 36.26
N ASP A 216 -16.98 -32.12 36.75
CA ASP A 216 -15.57 -32.26 36.33
C ASP A 216 -15.48 -32.61 34.85
N ALA A 217 -16.37 -33.49 34.36
CA ALA A 217 -16.48 -33.84 32.95
C ALA A 217 -16.69 -32.61 32.06
N VAL A 218 -17.61 -31.72 32.45
CA VAL A 218 -17.89 -30.47 31.75
C VAL A 218 -16.73 -29.47 31.90
N GLY A 219 -16.18 -29.34 33.10
CA GLY A 219 -15.06 -28.45 33.41
C GLY A 219 -13.81 -28.79 32.59
N TYR A 220 -13.40 -30.05 32.56
CA TYR A 220 -12.27 -30.51 31.73
C TYR A 220 -12.56 -30.38 30.24
N THR A 221 -13.82 -30.53 29.81
CA THR A 221 -14.20 -30.30 28.41
C THR A 221 -14.01 -28.84 28.01
N PHE A 222 -14.37 -27.88 28.87
CA PHE A 222 -14.10 -26.47 28.63
C PHE A 222 -12.61 -26.18 28.49
N VAL A 223 -11.82 -26.59 29.49
CA VAL A 223 -10.37 -26.34 29.51
C VAL A 223 -9.68 -27.03 28.33
N GLY A 224 -10.06 -28.27 28.02
CA GLY A 224 -9.54 -29.04 26.89
C GLY A 224 -9.90 -28.42 25.53
N THR A 225 -11.12 -27.90 25.39
CA THR A 225 -11.54 -27.18 24.17
C THR A 225 -10.72 -25.91 23.96
N MET A 226 -10.52 -25.11 25.02
CA MET A 226 -9.67 -23.91 24.93
C MET A 226 -8.23 -24.24 24.59
N MET A 227 -7.66 -25.29 25.20
CA MET A 227 -6.32 -25.75 24.88
C MET A 227 -6.20 -26.19 23.42
N THR A 228 -7.22 -26.90 22.90
CA THR A 228 -7.26 -27.34 21.50
C THR A 228 -7.37 -26.17 20.53
N LEU A 229 -8.22 -25.17 20.83
CA LEU A 229 -8.32 -23.95 20.04
C LEU A 229 -7.01 -23.14 20.06
N ALA A 230 -6.34 -23.06 21.21
CA ALA A 230 -5.06 -22.38 21.32
C ALA A 230 -3.94 -23.10 20.53
N ILE A 231 -3.94 -24.43 20.50
CA ILE A 231 -3.04 -25.21 19.64
C ILE A 231 -3.35 -24.93 18.16
N LEU A 232 -4.62 -24.86 17.77
CA LEU A 232 -5.03 -24.51 16.42
C LEU A 232 -4.55 -23.09 16.03
N GLU A 233 -4.64 -22.14 16.94
CA GLU A 233 -4.14 -20.78 16.74
C GLU A 233 -2.63 -20.74 16.50
N HIS A 234 -1.86 -21.57 17.22
CA HIS A 234 -0.43 -21.71 16.94
C HIS A 234 -0.18 -22.20 15.52
N TRP A 235 -0.95 -23.17 15.03
CA TRP A 235 -0.84 -23.62 13.64
C TRP A 235 -1.15 -22.49 12.64
N PHE A 236 -2.04 -21.56 12.95
CA PHE A 236 -2.29 -20.38 12.11
C PHE A 236 -1.10 -19.41 12.02
N LEU A 237 -0.15 -19.44 12.97
CA LEU A 237 1.08 -18.65 12.89
C LEU A 237 2.04 -19.18 11.82
N VAL A 238 1.97 -20.48 11.49
CA VAL A 238 2.89 -21.14 10.55
C VAL A 238 2.23 -21.40 9.18
N LEU A 239 0.93 -21.75 9.17
CA LEU A 239 0.19 -22.02 7.95
C LEU A 239 -0.22 -20.71 7.25
N PRO A 240 -0.12 -20.62 5.90
CA PRO A 240 -0.53 -19.44 5.14
C PRO A 240 -2.07 -19.41 4.96
N LEU A 241 -2.81 -19.43 6.06
CA LEU A 241 -4.27 -19.38 6.08
C LEU A 241 -4.73 -17.98 6.53
N PRO A 242 -5.71 -17.37 5.85
CA PRO A 242 -6.23 -16.07 6.25
C PRO A 242 -7.14 -16.23 7.47
N ALA A 243 -6.55 -16.35 8.67
CA ALA A 243 -7.30 -16.46 9.93
C ALA A 243 -8.27 -15.29 10.12
N ALA A 244 -7.90 -14.09 9.63
CA ALA A 244 -8.74 -12.90 9.59
C ALA A 244 -10.09 -13.10 8.87
N ALA A 245 -10.18 -14.04 7.92
CA ALA A 245 -11.41 -14.33 7.20
C ALA A 245 -12.57 -14.75 8.13
N LEU A 246 -12.25 -15.38 9.27
CA LEU A 246 -13.24 -15.77 10.30
C LEU A 246 -13.92 -14.55 10.96
N TRP A 247 -13.30 -13.37 10.89
CA TRP A 247 -13.73 -12.14 11.56
C TRP A 247 -13.91 -10.95 10.61
N ASN A 248 -14.03 -11.19 9.30
CA ASN A 248 -14.25 -10.15 8.28
C ASN A 248 -15.38 -9.18 8.63
N TRP A 249 -16.46 -9.65 9.27
CA TRP A 249 -17.58 -8.80 9.69
C TRP A 249 -17.17 -7.75 10.72
N SER A 250 -16.25 -8.09 11.64
CA SER A 250 -15.75 -7.20 12.69
C SER A 250 -14.68 -6.25 12.18
N LEU A 251 -13.76 -6.75 11.32
CA LEU A 251 -12.65 -5.98 10.75
C LEU A 251 -13.11 -4.87 9.79
N ARG A 252 -14.35 -4.93 9.28
CA ARG A 252 -14.96 -3.84 8.49
C ARG A 252 -14.98 -2.51 9.24
N SER A 253 -15.05 -2.52 10.58
CA SER A 253 -14.98 -1.29 11.39
C SER A 253 -13.64 -0.57 11.24
N ARG A 254 -12.56 -1.31 11.05
CA ARG A 254 -11.19 -0.79 10.84
C ARG A 254 -10.94 -0.29 9.43
N THR A 255 -11.87 -0.51 8.49
CA THR A 255 -11.76 0.13 7.17
C THR A 255 -11.94 1.62 7.40
N PRO A 256 -10.93 2.46 7.12
CA PRO A 256 -11.04 3.88 7.40
C PRO A 256 -12.32 4.41 6.75
N HIS A 257 -13.27 4.85 7.55
CA HIS A 257 -14.30 5.78 7.11
C HIS A 257 -13.66 7.17 7.03
N ALA A 258 -12.49 7.27 6.39
CA ALA A 258 -11.94 8.55 5.99
C ALA A 258 -12.89 9.09 4.90
N PRO A 259 -13.23 10.39 4.91
CA PRO A 259 -13.99 10.97 3.82
C PRO A 259 -13.21 10.65 2.53
N ALA A 260 -13.87 9.95 1.61
CA ALA A 260 -13.23 9.53 0.37
C ALA A 260 -12.68 10.78 -0.34
N VAL A 261 -11.37 10.82 -0.55
CA VAL A 261 -10.66 11.98 -1.07
C VAL A 261 -10.75 12.01 -2.58
N ASP A 262 -10.86 13.20 -3.16
CA ASP A 262 -10.72 13.36 -4.61
C ASP A 262 -9.23 13.38 -5.00
N VAL A 263 -8.82 12.52 -5.92
CA VAL A 263 -7.44 12.52 -6.44
C VAL A 263 -7.42 13.13 -7.84
N GLU A 264 -6.50 14.06 -8.08
CA GLU A 264 -6.31 14.73 -9.38
C GLU A 264 -4.86 14.57 -9.84
N ILE A 265 -4.65 13.89 -10.97
CA ILE A 265 -3.34 13.62 -11.55
C ILE A 265 -3.09 14.63 -12.67
N VAL A 266 -1.96 15.36 -12.62
CA VAL A 266 -1.55 16.30 -13.66
C VAL A 266 -0.37 15.70 -14.44
N ALA A 267 -0.66 15.04 -15.55
CA ALA A 267 0.30 14.37 -16.43
C ALA A 267 0.60 15.20 -17.69
N GLY A 268 1.65 14.81 -18.43
CA GLY A 268 2.05 15.47 -19.68
C GLY A 268 3.56 15.54 -19.88
N PHE A 269 3.99 15.84 -21.11
CA PHE A 269 5.41 15.95 -21.46
C PHE A 269 6.16 17.00 -20.64
N LEU A 270 7.49 16.82 -20.52
CA LEU A 270 8.36 17.84 -19.93
C LEU A 270 8.28 19.11 -20.77
N GLY A 271 8.14 20.27 -20.11
CA GLY A 271 8.00 21.55 -20.80
C GLY A 271 6.59 21.89 -21.29
N ALA A 272 5.61 20.98 -21.20
CA ALA A 272 4.21 21.27 -21.57
C ALA A 272 3.51 22.29 -20.65
N GLY A 273 4.13 22.61 -19.50
CA GLY A 273 3.61 23.59 -18.54
C GLY A 273 2.75 22.99 -17.43
N LYS A 274 2.95 21.71 -17.07
CA LYS A 274 2.26 21.02 -15.97
C LYS A 274 2.27 21.82 -14.67
N THR A 275 3.46 22.25 -14.23
CA THR A 275 3.63 23.00 -12.99
C THR A 275 2.91 24.35 -13.03
N THR A 276 2.89 25.01 -14.19
CA THR A 276 2.12 26.25 -14.40
C THR A 276 0.61 26.01 -14.26
N VAL A 277 0.11 24.93 -14.86
CA VAL A 277 -1.30 24.49 -14.74
C VAL A 277 -1.63 24.14 -13.29
N LEU A 278 -0.78 23.37 -12.61
CA LEU A 278 -0.95 23.00 -11.21
C LEU A 278 -1.00 24.23 -10.31
N ARG A 279 -0.11 25.21 -10.52
CA ARG A 279 -0.13 26.49 -9.80
C ARG A 279 -1.45 27.23 -9.99
N GLN A 280 -1.93 27.34 -11.23
CA GLN A 280 -3.23 27.98 -11.51
C GLN A 280 -4.40 27.24 -10.86
N ARG A 281 -4.35 25.90 -10.83
CA ARG A 281 -5.35 25.06 -10.15
C ARG A 281 -5.34 25.25 -8.65
N LEU A 282 -4.17 25.25 -8.03
CA LEU A 282 -4.02 25.50 -6.60
C LEU A 282 -4.48 26.91 -6.24
N ALA A 283 -4.18 27.92 -7.05
CA ALA A 283 -4.63 29.30 -6.81
C ALA A 283 -6.17 29.44 -6.85
N ARG A 284 -6.82 28.76 -7.79
CA ARG A 284 -8.29 28.80 -8.01
C ARG A 284 -9.07 27.80 -7.16
N ALA A 285 -8.41 26.95 -6.38
CA ALA A 285 -9.07 26.02 -5.49
C ALA A 285 -9.92 26.78 -4.46
N ASN A 286 -10.99 26.14 -3.98
CA ASN A 286 -11.81 26.69 -2.89
C ASN A 286 -10.91 27.01 -1.68
N PRO A 287 -10.91 28.24 -1.14
CA PRO A 287 -10.12 28.61 0.04
C PRO A 287 -10.38 27.72 1.26
N GLU A 288 -11.61 27.23 1.43
CA GLU A 288 -12.02 26.39 2.56
C GLU A 288 -11.62 24.92 2.39
N ALA A 289 -11.30 24.48 1.18
CA ALA A 289 -10.92 23.09 0.93
C ALA A 289 -9.44 22.86 1.24
N LEU A 290 -9.15 21.83 2.01
CA LEU A 290 -7.79 21.40 2.31
C LEU A 290 -7.22 20.60 1.14
N VAL A 291 -6.18 21.14 0.52
CA VAL A 291 -5.54 20.56 -0.66
C VAL A 291 -4.09 20.22 -0.36
N VAL A 292 -3.74 18.95 -0.57
CA VAL A 292 -2.35 18.47 -0.50
C VAL A 292 -1.86 18.18 -1.91
N ALA A 293 -0.74 18.77 -2.31
CA ALA A 293 -0.10 18.54 -3.60
C ALA A 293 1.18 17.70 -3.42
N LEU A 294 1.27 16.57 -4.12
CA LEU A 294 2.46 15.72 -4.20
C LEU A 294 3.14 16.00 -5.54
N VAL A 295 4.27 16.71 -5.52
CA VAL A 295 4.91 17.25 -6.73
C VAL A 295 6.34 16.78 -6.87
N HIS A 296 6.78 16.57 -8.11
CA HIS A 296 8.16 16.17 -8.37
C HIS A 296 9.20 17.22 -7.92
N GLN A 297 8.93 18.51 -8.10
CA GLN A 297 9.84 19.58 -7.71
C GLN A 297 9.09 20.68 -6.95
N LEU A 298 9.60 21.03 -5.77
CA LEU A 298 9.02 22.07 -4.91
C LEU A 298 9.42 23.49 -5.33
N ASP A 299 10.62 23.66 -5.91
CA ASP A 299 11.18 24.98 -6.21
C ASP A 299 10.28 25.89 -7.05
N PRO A 300 9.59 25.39 -8.11
CA PRO A 300 8.68 26.24 -8.89
C PRO A 300 7.48 26.77 -8.07
N LEU A 301 7.05 26.04 -7.04
CA LEU A 301 5.97 26.45 -6.16
C LEU A 301 6.46 27.36 -5.04
N ALA A 302 7.71 27.20 -4.59
CA ALA A 302 8.33 28.04 -3.57
C ALA A 302 8.42 29.53 -3.98
N VAL A 303 8.34 29.84 -5.28
CA VAL A 303 8.29 31.24 -5.78
C VAL A 303 7.01 31.97 -5.35
N VAL A 304 5.92 31.23 -5.10
CA VAL A 304 4.59 31.78 -4.80
C VAL A 304 4.05 31.29 -3.45
N GLY A 305 4.88 30.61 -2.67
CA GLY A 305 4.52 30.03 -1.37
C GLY A 305 5.64 30.22 -0.35
N GLU A 306 5.34 29.88 0.89
CA GLU A 306 6.30 29.93 1.99
C GLU A 306 6.95 28.55 2.14
N ARG A 307 8.28 28.51 2.14
CA ARG A 307 9.01 27.28 2.47
C ARG A 307 8.90 27.04 3.97
N ASP A 308 8.56 25.82 4.33
CA ASP A 308 8.43 25.38 5.70
C ASP A 308 8.89 23.91 5.79
N GLU A 309 8.83 23.34 6.99
CA GLU A 309 9.10 21.93 7.25
C GLU A 309 7.85 21.26 7.83
N ASP A 310 7.63 19.99 7.51
CA ASP A 310 6.59 19.20 8.17
C ASP A 310 7.05 18.69 9.55
N ALA A 311 6.19 17.91 10.22
CA ALA A 311 6.47 17.40 11.57
C ALA A 311 7.71 16.49 11.63
N ASP A 312 8.12 15.93 10.50
CA ASP A 312 9.28 15.03 10.37
C ASP A 312 10.52 15.78 9.84
N GLY A 313 10.44 17.10 9.65
CA GLY A 313 11.52 17.95 9.15
C GLY A 313 11.70 17.88 7.63
N ALA A 314 10.74 17.32 6.88
CA ALA A 314 10.82 17.28 5.42
C ALA A 314 10.38 18.62 4.82
N PRO A 315 11.03 19.08 3.72
CA PRO A 315 10.72 20.37 3.12
C PRO A 315 9.33 20.37 2.49
N ILE A 316 8.55 21.40 2.81
CA ILE A 316 7.21 21.64 2.26
C ILE A 316 7.10 23.08 1.74
N VAL A 317 6.09 23.31 0.90
CA VAL A 317 5.71 24.67 0.45
C VAL A 317 4.26 24.92 0.82
N ARG A 318 4.00 25.94 1.64
CA ARG A 318 2.66 26.40 1.99
C ARG A 318 2.20 27.47 1.01
N LEU A 319 1.07 27.25 0.34
CA LEU A 319 0.50 28.13 -0.68
C LEU A 319 -0.74 28.89 -0.17
N GLY A 320 -1.01 28.81 1.13
CA GLY A 320 -2.14 29.39 1.83
C GLY A 320 -2.50 28.57 3.07
N ALA A 321 -3.51 29.00 3.84
CA ALA A 321 -3.90 28.34 5.09
C ALA A 321 -4.27 26.86 4.92
N ASN A 322 -4.91 26.51 3.80
CA ASN A 322 -5.44 25.16 3.52
C ASN A 322 -4.78 24.51 2.29
N ARG A 323 -3.54 24.88 1.94
CA ARG A 323 -2.87 24.38 0.73
C ARG A 323 -1.39 24.12 0.98
N THR A 324 -0.98 22.87 0.89
CA THR A 324 0.41 22.46 1.11
C THR A 324 0.92 21.61 -0.06
N ALA A 325 2.20 21.78 -0.40
CA ALA A 325 2.88 20.98 -1.40
C ALA A 325 4.06 20.24 -0.77
N HIS A 326 4.18 18.95 -1.09
CA HIS A 326 5.21 18.03 -0.62
C HIS A 326 5.93 17.43 -1.83
N ALA A 327 7.21 17.10 -1.66
CA ALA A 327 7.95 16.35 -2.67
C ALA A 327 7.36 14.94 -2.84
N LEU A 328 7.17 14.51 -4.08
CA LEU A 328 6.71 13.16 -4.41
C LEU A 328 7.79 12.14 -4.07
N ARG A 329 7.44 11.12 -3.27
CA ARG A 329 8.34 10.02 -2.87
C ARG A 329 8.21 8.83 -3.83
N ASP A 330 9.21 7.94 -3.80
CA ASP A 330 9.20 6.72 -4.63
C ASP A 330 8.05 5.76 -4.27
N ASP A 331 7.64 5.72 -3.00
CA ASP A 331 6.47 4.97 -2.53
C ASP A 331 5.23 5.88 -2.38
N LEU A 332 4.56 6.15 -3.50
CA LEU A 332 3.31 6.90 -3.54
C LEU A 332 2.20 6.25 -2.69
N ALA A 333 2.16 4.93 -2.61
CA ALA A 333 1.12 4.21 -1.87
C ALA A 333 1.18 4.55 -0.38
N HIS A 334 2.38 4.50 0.18
CA HIS A 334 2.63 4.87 1.57
C HIS A 334 2.41 6.37 1.79
N GLN A 335 3.01 7.23 0.95
CA GLN A 335 2.89 8.69 1.07
C GLN A 335 1.44 9.17 1.02
N LEU A 336 0.60 8.58 0.15
CA LEU A 336 -0.81 8.95 0.04
C LEU A 336 -1.56 8.60 1.33
N LYS A 337 -1.32 7.42 1.91
CA LYS A 337 -1.95 7.02 3.19
C LYS A 337 -1.53 7.93 4.33
N GLU A 338 -0.25 8.23 4.44
CA GLU A 338 0.29 9.16 5.45
C GLU A 338 -0.35 10.54 5.30
N SER A 339 -0.43 11.06 4.06
CA SER A 339 -1.02 12.37 3.79
C SER A 339 -2.51 12.42 4.15
N ILE A 340 -3.26 11.36 3.82
CA ILE A 340 -4.69 11.26 4.16
C ILE A 340 -4.88 11.18 5.68
N ALA A 341 -4.05 10.40 6.38
CA ALA A 341 -4.14 10.23 7.82
C ALA A 341 -3.73 11.49 8.60
N ALA A 342 -2.68 12.17 8.16
CA ALA A 342 -2.12 13.34 8.84
C ALA A 342 -2.99 14.60 8.63
N TRP A 343 -3.50 14.79 7.41
CA TRP A 343 -4.13 16.06 7.03
C TRP A 343 -5.63 15.93 6.75
N THR A 344 -6.16 14.74 6.47
CA THR A 344 -7.56 14.54 6.04
C THR A 344 -8.00 15.51 4.92
N PRO A 345 -7.25 15.58 3.79
CA PRO A 345 -7.50 16.58 2.76
C PRO A 345 -8.79 16.29 1.99
N ASP A 346 -9.46 17.34 1.52
CA ASP A 346 -10.58 17.22 0.57
C ASP A 346 -10.10 16.76 -0.81
N ARG A 347 -8.86 17.11 -1.17
CA ARG A 347 -8.27 16.79 -2.46
C ARG A 347 -6.76 16.56 -2.38
N VAL A 348 -6.29 15.54 -3.10
CA VAL A 348 -4.86 15.31 -3.36
C VAL A 348 -4.55 15.57 -4.83
N LEU A 349 -3.61 16.47 -5.11
CA LEU A 349 -3.05 16.65 -6.45
C LEU A 349 -1.73 15.88 -6.57
N ILE A 350 -1.53 15.20 -7.69
CA ILE A 350 -0.30 14.45 -7.96
C ILE A 350 0.31 14.96 -9.28
N GLU A 351 1.50 15.55 -9.22
CA GLU A 351 2.32 15.88 -10.38
C GLU A 351 3.53 14.94 -10.42
N PRO A 352 3.47 13.88 -11.24
CA PRO A 352 4.62 13.00 -11.43
C PRO A 352 5.74 13.66 -12.25
N SER A 353 6.92 13.04 -12.19
CA SER A 353 8.12 13.44 -12.94
C SER A 353 7.98 13.15 -14.45
N GLY A 354 7.23 13.99 -15.16
CA GLY A 354 7.09 13.85 -16.62
C GLY A 354 6.50 12.48 -17.03
N ILE A 355 7.30 11.65 -17.71
CA ILE A 355 6.95 10.35 -18.31
C ILE A 355 6.72 9.27 -17.24
N ALA A 356 5.93 9.56 -16.20
CA ALA A 356 5.35 8.52 -15.38
C ALA A 356 4.20 7.91 -16.16
N ASP A 357 4.25 6.59 -16.32
CA ASP A 357 3.18 5.81 -16.91
C ASP A 357 1.93 5.97 -16.04
N VAL A 358 0.94 6.72 -16.55
CA VAL A 358 -0.32 7.02 -15.87
C VAL A 358 -1.01 5.72 -15.41
N ASP A 359 -0.78 4.62 -16.13
CA ASP A 359 -1.30 3.31 -15.76
C ASP A 359 -0.68 2.78 -14.47
N VAL A 360 0.60 3.06 -14.19
CA VAL A 360 1.24 2.69 -12.91
C VAL A 360 0.56 3.44 -11.77
N LEU A 361 0.31 4.74 -11.92
CA LEU A 361 -0.37 5.55 -10.92
C LEU A 361 -1.80 5.04 -10.68
N ILE A 362 -2.56 4.78 -11.75
CA ILE A 362 -3.91 4.25 -11.64
C ILE A 362 -3.92 2.87 -10.96
N ARG A 363 -2.94 2.00 -11.25
CA ARG A 363 -2.79 0.70 -10.56
C ARG A 363 -2.52 0.88 -9.07
N VAL A 364 -1.65 1.81 -8.68
CA VAL A 364 -1.38 2.12 -7.26
C VAL A 364 -2.66 2.61 -6.56
N LEU A 365 -3.40 3.51 -7.19
CA LEU A 365 -4.66 4.05 -6.63
C LEU A 365 -5.79 3.00 -6.54
N ASN A 366 -5.75 1.97 -7.38
CA ASN A 366 -6.71 0.85 -7.34
C ASN A 366 -6.33 -0.29 -6.39
N ARG A 367 -5.19 -0.22 -5.66
CA ARG A 367 -4.85 -1.25 -4.68
C ARG A 367 -5.92 -1.34 -3.58
N ALA A 368 -6.20 -2.55 -3.10
CA ALA A 368 -7.26 -2.83 -2.14
C ALA A 368 -7.13 -2.04 -0.82
N ASP A 369 -5.90 -1.70 -0.45
CA ASP A 369 -5.55 -0.95 0.76
C ASP A 369 -5.63 0.58 0.60
N ILE A 370 -5.89 1.10 -0.60
CA ILE A 370 -5.98 2.55 -0.93
C ILE A 370 -7.34 2.91 -1.51
N ARG A 371 -7.88 2.04 -2.37
CA ARG A 371 -9.14 2.24 -3.11
C ARG A 371 -10.32 2.71 -2.25
N PRO A 372 -10.53 2.21 -1.01
CA PRO A 372 -11.62 2.67 -0.13
C PRO A 372 -11.50 4.15 0.27
N SER A 373 -10.28 4.69 0.28
CA SER A 373 -9.99 6.08 0.68
C SER A 373 -10.15 7.09 -0.46
N ILE A 374 -10.46 6.63 -1.69
CA ILE A 374 -10.55 7.48 -2.89
C ILE A 374 -11.98 7.52 -3.42
N LYS A 375 -12.52 8.74 -3.55
CA LYS A 375 -13.86 8.99 -4.09
C LYS A 375 -13.90 8.89 -5.60
N ALA A 376 -13.01 9.64 -6.26
CA ALA A 376 -12.90 9.73 -7.70
C ALA A 376 -11.47 10.09 -8.11
N VAL A 377 -11.09 9.70 -9.33
CA VAL A 377 -9.82 10.10 -9.93
C VAL A 377 -10.09 10.97 -11.15
N ARG A 378 -9.49 12.14 -11.18
CA ARG A 378 -9.45 13.02 -12.36
C ARG A 378 -8.06 12.99 -12.95
N LEU A 379 -7.97 12.67 -14.24
CA LEU A 379 -6.73 12.73 -14.99
C LEU A 379 -6.74 13.98 -15.85
N MET A 380 -5.73 14.82 -15.68
CA MET A 380 -5.46 15.98 -16.52
C MET A 380 -4.19 15.75 -17.31
N VAL A 381 -4.31 15.75 -18.64
CA VAL A 381 -3.18 15.61 -19.56
C VAL A 381 -2.87 16.98 -20.16
N VAL A 382 -1.70 17.53 -19.85
CA VAL A 382 -1.23 18.82 -20.36
C VAL A 382 -0.41 18.59 -21.62
N ILE A 383 -0.88 19.14 -22.74
CA ILE A 383 -0.28 19.04 -24.07
C ILE A 383 0.25 20.41 -24.48
N ASP A 384 1.47 20.45 -25.02
CA ASP A 384 2.04 21.65 -25.63
C ASP A 384 1.55 21.79 -27.07
N ALA A 385 0.74 22.80 -27.36
CA ALA A 385 0.21 23.04 -28.70
C ALA A 385 1.32 23.30 -29.74
N SER A 386 2.38 24.02 -29.33
CA SER A 386 3.48 24.42 -30.22
C SER A 386 4.41 23.26 -30.61
N ALA A 387 4.53 22.26 -29.74
CA ALA A 387 5.37 21.09 -29.96
C ALA A 387 4.60 19.85 -30.44
N PHE A 388 3.26 19.88 -30.38
CA PHE A 388 2.40 18.69 -30.55
C PHE A 388 2.72 17.84 -31.78
N MET A 389 2.83 18.45 -32.96
CA MET A 389 3.07 17.69 -34.21
C MET A 389 4.46 17.05 -34.22
N THR A 390 5.45 17.73 -33.64
CA THR A 390 6.80 17.20 -33.49
C THR A 390 6.82 16.04 -32.50
N ASP A 391 6.13 16.18 -31.37
CA ASP A 391 6.06 15.14 -30.34
C ASP A 391 5.27 13.92 -30.83
N LEU A 392 4.19 14.13 -31.59
CA LEU A 392 3.41 13.07 -32.21
C LEU A 392 4.23 12.30 -33.26
N ALA A 393 5.07 12.99 -34.04
CA ALA A 393 5.94 12.35 -35.03
C ALA A 393 7.11 11.60 -34.39
N ARG A 394 7.69 12.14 -33.30
CA ARG A 394 8.86 11.55 -32.63
C ARG A 394 8.50 10.40 -31.69
N LEU A 395 7.41 10.54 -30.92
CA LEU A 395 7.02 9.61 -29.86
C LEU A 395 5.51 9.26 -29.93
N PRO A 396 5.03 8.71 -31.06
CA PRO A 396 3.60 8.50 -31.31
C PRO A 396 2.94 7.56 -30.29
N ALA A 397 3.62 6.48 -29.89
CA ALA A 397 3.08 5.50 -28.95
C ALA A 397 2.85 6.11 -27.56
N PHE A 398 3.78 6.96 -27.11
CA PHE A 398 3.73 7.57 -25.79
C PHE A 398 2.64 8.64 -25.68
N LEU A 399 2.56 9.52 -26.68
CA LEU A 399 1.52 10.54 -26.72
C LEU A 399 0.12 9.89 -26.78
N LYS A 400 -0.02 8.81 -27.57
CA LYS A 400 -1.25 8.01 -27.60
C LYS A 400 -1.57 7.40 -26.24
N ALA A 401 -0.62 6.77 -25.56
CA ALA A 401 -0.85 6.19 -24.23
C ALA A 401 -1.35 7.23 -23.22
N GLN A 402 -0.76 8.43 -23.17
CA GLN A 402 -1.21 9.49 -22.26
C GLN A 402 -2.60 10.02 -22.61
N VAL A 403 -2.88 10.24 -23.90
CA VAL A 403 -4.18 10.78 -24.36
C VAL A 403 -5.29 9.74 -24.24
N GLN A 404 -4.97 8.45 -24.43
CA GLN A 404 -5.90 7.33 -24.33
C GLN A 404 -6.02 6.76 -22.92
N ALA A 405 -5.18 7.17 -21.97
CA ALA A 405 -5.36 6.87 -20.55
C ALA A 405 -6.75 7.35 -20.11
N GLY A 406 -7.67 6.39 -19.95
CA GLY A 406 -9.09 6.60 -19.65
C GLY A 406 -10.08 6.58 -20.83
N GLY A 407 -9.62 6.46 -22.08
CA GLY A 407 -10.47 6.46 -23.28
C GLY A 407 -10.77 5.09 -23.91
N GLY A 408 -10.00 4.04 -23.58
CA GLY A 408 -10.13 2.75 -24.26
C GLY A 408 -9.92 1.53 -23.37
N GLY A 409 -11.01 0.92 -22.89
CA GLY A 409 -11.15 -0.50 -22.49
C GLY A 409 -10.23 -1.10 -21.42
N HIS A 410 -9.13 -0.46 -21.04
CA HIS A 410 -8.06 -1.05 -20.21
C HIS A 410 -7.97 -0.44 -18.80
N ALA A 411 -8.83 0.53 -18.47
CA ALA A 411 -8.92 1.14 -17.14
C ALA A 411 -10.29 0.93 -16.47
N GLY A 412 -11.03 -0.11 -16.88
CA GLY A 412 -12.37 -0.40 -16.38
C GLY A 412 -12.77 -1.85 -16.59
N GLY A 413 -12.00 -2.79 -16.03
CA GLY A 413 -12.59 -4.07 -15.64
C GLY A 413 -13.72 -3.81 -14.63
N GLU A 414 -14.72 -4.69 -14.56
CA GLU A 414 -15.82 -4.60 -13.60
C GLU A 414 -15.27 -4.32 -12.18
N GLY A 415 -15.44 -3.08 -11.68
CA GLY A 415 -14.95 -2.64 -10.36
C GLY A 415 -13.90 -1.50 -10.34
N GLY A 416 -13.43 -1.00 -11.48
CA GLY A 416 -12.44 0.10 -11.56
C GLY A 416 -12.94 1.48 -11.06
N LEU A 417 -12.02 2.38 -10.69
CA LEU A 417 -12.30 3.79 -10.33
C LEU A 417 -12.97 4.55 -11.49
N PRO A 418 -14.00 5.39 -11.24
CA PRO A 418 -14.50 6.32 -12.25
C PRO A 418 -13.38 7.33 -12.59
N LEU A 419 -12.86 7.22 -13.81
CA LEU A 419 -11.77 8.06 -14.32
C LEU A 419 -12.32 9.09 -15.29
N HIS A 420 -12.16 10.37 -14.94
CA HIS A 420 -12.52 11.47 -15.83
C HIS A 420 -11.27 12.09 -16.45
N THR A 421 -11.13 12.00 -17.77
CA THR A 421 -9.99 12.55 -18.51
C THR A 421 -10.29 13.95 -19.07
N MET A 422 -9.43 14.91 -18.73
CA MET A 422 -9.41 16.26 -19.29
C MET A 422 -8.07 16.49 -19.98
N ILE A 423 -8.09 17.00 -21.21
CA ILE A 423 -6.89 17.34 -21.96
C ILE A 423 -6.79 18.86 -22.03
N VAL A 424 -5.72 19.41 -21.46
CA VAL A 424 -5.41 20.85 -21.50
C VAL A 424 -4.40 21.08 -22.61
N VAL A 425 -4.83 21.75 -23.68
CA VAL A 425 -3.97 22.12 -24.81
C VAL A 425 -3.37 23.49 -24.50
N ASN A 426 -2.23 23.48 -23.82
CA ASN A 426 -1.54 24.66 -23.31
C ASN A 426 -0.61 25.29 -24.37
N LYS A 427 -0.19 26.54 -24.13
CA LYS A 427 0.60 27.35 -25.07
C LYS A 427 -0.11 27.58 -26.40
N ALA A 428 -1.44 27.66 -26.35
CA ALA A 428 -2.25 27.92 -27.53
C ALA A 428 -1.96 29.32 -28.13
N ASP A 429 -1.35 30.23 -27.36
CA ASP A 429 -0.84 31.55 -27.78
C ASP A 429 0.33 31.49 -28.75
N LEU A 430 1.03 30.36 -28.82
CA LEU A 430 2.20 30.19 -29.68
C LEU A 430 1.88 29.57 -31.05
N VAL A 431 0.62 29.24 -31.31
CA VAL A 431 0.18 28.57 -32.54
C VAL A 431 -0.96 29.32 -33.21
N SER A 432 -1.08 29.15 -34.53
CA SER A 432 -2.19 29.73 -35.31
C SER A 432 -3.51 29.01 -35.00
N ASP A 433 -4.66 29.67 -35.23
CA ASP A 433 -5.98 29.04 -35.05
C ASP A 433 -6.18 27.77 -35.92
N PRO A 434 -5.71 27.72 -37.18
CA PRO A 434 -5.70 26.48 -37.96
C PRO A 434 -4.90 25.35 -37.31
N ASP A 435 -3.70 25.63 -36.79
CA ASP A 435 -2.86 24.62 -36.14
C ASP A 435 -3.51 24.12 -34.85
N LEU A 436 -4.07 25.02 -34.05
CA LEU A 436 -4.81 24.65 -32.84
C LEU A 436 -6.04 23.77 -33.14
N THR A 437 -6.73 24.07 -34.25
CA THR A 437 -7.85 23.25 -34.73
C THR A 437 -7.39 21.85 -35.16
N MET A 438 -6.24 21.75 -35.83
CA MET A 438 -5.62 20.47 -36.19
C MET A 438 -5.21 19.66 -34.94
N VAL A 439 -4.59 20.28 -33.94
CA VAL A 439 -4.21 19.63 -32.67
C VAL A 439 -5.46 19.10 -31.96
N THR A 440 -6.47 19.95 -31.77
CA THR A 440 -7.69 19.59 -31.02
C THR A 440 -8.53 18.53 -31.74
N SER A 441 -8.62 18.57 -33.07
CA SER A 441 -9.29 17.53 -33.86
C SER A 441 -8.56 16.18 -33.78
N THR A 442 -7.23 16.20 -33.82
CA THR A 442 -6.40 14.99 -33.65
C THR A 442 -6.62 14.37 -32.26
N LEU A 443 -6.58 15.19 -31.21
CA LEU A 443 -6.84 14.73 -29.84
C LEU A 443 -8.26 14.18 -29.66
N ARG A 444 -9.26 14.81 -30.30
CA ARG A 444 -10.64 14.34 -30.26
C ARG A 444 -10.82 13.00 -30.98
N ALA A 445 -10.09 12.78 -32.07
CA ALA A 445 -10.05 11.48 -32.75
C ALA A 445 -9.38 10.39 -31.90
N LEU A 446 -8.34 10.75 -31.13
CA LEU A 446 -7.62 9.81 -30.26
C LEU A 446 -8.40 9.45 -28.99
N ASN A 447 -9.12 10.41 -28.39
CA ASN A 447 -9.96 10.18 -27.21
C ASN A 447 -11.26 11.00 -27.30
N PRO A 448 -12.33 10.43 -27.88
CA PRO A 448 -13.62 11.10 -28.02
C PRO A 448 -14.31 11.42 -26.68
N ALA A 449 -13.98 10.68 -25.62
CA ALA A 449 -14.57 10.84 -24.29
C ALA A 449 -13.90 11.95 -23.46
N ALA A 450 -12.70 12.41 -23.84
CA ALA A 450 -11.98 13.42 -23.09
C ALA A 450 -12.53 14.83 -23.34
N ARG A 451 -12.63 15.62 -22.26
CA ARG A 451 -12.90 17.06 -22.36
C ARG A 451 -11.62 17.78 -22.77
N ILE A 452 -11.60 18.37 -23.96
CA ILE A 452 -10.45 19.11 -24.50
C ILE A 452 -10.63 20.60 -24.23
N VAL A 453 -9.63 21.24 -23.62
CA VAL A 453 -9.65 22.65 -23.21
C VAL A 453 -8.38 23.36 -23.69
N PRO A 454 -8.46 24.23 -24.71
CA PRO A 454 -7.36 25.12 -25.07
C PRO A 454 -7.04 26.09 -23.93
N ALA A 455 -5.76 26.37 -23.70
CA ALA A 455 -5.29 27.19 -22.59
C ALA A 455 -4.05 28.01 -22.94
N ASP A 456 -3.96 29.20 -22.36
CA ASP A 456 -2.79 30.08 -22.40
C ASP A 456 -2.22 30.16 -20.98
N HIS A 457 -0.93 29.86 -20.82
CA HIS A 457 -0.27 29.83 -19.50
C HIS A 457 -1.03 29.03 -18.41
N GLY A 458 -1.64 27.91 -18.82
CA GLY A 458 -2.43 27.04 -17.96
C GLY A 458 -3.82 27.56 -17.56
N VAL A 459 -4.25 28.69 -18.14
CA VAL A 459 -5.59 29.25 -17.98
C VAL A 459 -6.42 28.91 -19.21
N PRO A 460 -7.61 28.30 -19.07
CA PRO A 460 -8.50 28.05 -20.21
C PRO A 460 -8.75 29.31 -21.03
N ARG A 461 -8.66 29.21 -22.36
CA ARG A 461 -9.07 30.29 -23.25
C ARG A 461 -10.57 30.52 -23.14
N GLU A 462 -10.96 31.77 -22.97
CA GLU A 462 -12.35 32.17 -23.09
C GLU A 462 -12.83 31.94 -24.53
N THR A 463 -14.00 31.37 -24.67
CA THR A 463 -14.68 31.27 -25.98
C THR A 463 -14.93 32.67 -26.55
N PRO A 464 -15.10 32.82 -27.88
CA PRO A 464 -15.48 34.11 -28.48
C PRO A 464 -16.74 34.71 -27.84
N GLU A 465 -17.68 33.87 -27.40
CA GLU A 465 -18.91 34.25 -26.71
C GLU A 465 -18.64 34.79 -25.29
N GLU A 466 -17.80 34.12 -24.50
CA GLU A 466 -17.38 34.59 -23.17
C GLU A 466 -16.56 35.88 -23.23
N ARG A 467 -15.70 36.02 -24.25
CA ARG A 467 -14.98 37.27 -24.55
C ARG A 467 -15.94 38.40 -24.95
N ALA A 468 -16.94 38.11 -25.76
CA ALA A 468 -17.95 39.08 -26.15
C ALA A 468 -18.81 39.51 -24.95
N ALA A 469 -19.20 38.58 -24.08
CA ALA A 469 -19.96 38.84 -22.86
C ALA A 469 -19.16 39.70 -21.86
N ARG A 470 -17.89 39.38 -21.63
CA ARG A 470 -17.02 40.16 -20.74
C ARG A 470 -16.69 41.54 -21.32
N ALA A 471 -16.45 41.63 -22.63
CA ALA A 471 -16.27 42.92 -23.32
C ALA A 471 -17.56 43.77 -23.40
N ALA A 472 -18.74 43.16 -23.22
CA ALA A 472 -20.01 43.87 -23.05
C ALA A 472 -20.19 44.39 -21.62
N VAL A 473 -19.76 43.61 -20.62
CA VAL A 473 -19.77 44.00 -19.20
C VAL A 473 -18.74 45.12 -18.91
N ASP A 474 -17.52 45.03 -19.44
CA ASP A 474 -16.47 46.05 -19.27
C ASP A 474 -16.78 47.36 -20.01
N ARG A 475 -17.71 47.36 -20.99
CA ARG A 475 -18.15 48.57 -21.71
C ARG A 475 -19.33 49.30 -21.06
N GLY A 476 -19.73 48.92 -19.84
CA GLY A 476 -20.73 49.66 -19.06
C GLY A 476 -22.12 49.69 -19.69
N ALA A 477 -22.49 48.69 -20.50
CA ALA A 477 -23.86 48.55 -20.98
C ALA A 477 -24.72 47.95 -19.85
N ALA A 478 -25.77 48.67 -19.45
CA ALA A 478 -26.72 48.22 -18.43
C ALA A 478 -27.40 46.88 -18.84
N PRO A 479 -27.73 46.01 -17.87
CA PRO A 479 -28.26 44.68 -18.16
C PRO A 479 -29.71 44.78 -18.63
N GLY A 480 -29.94 44.52 -19.92
CA GLY A 480 -31.25 44.30 -20.51
C GLY A 480 -31.30 42.90 -21.13
N ASP A 481 -31.97 41.99 -20.42
CA ASP A 481 -32.63 40.78 -20.93
C ASP A 481 -31.94 39.96 -22.02
N VAL A 482 -31.01 39.07 -21.60
CA VAL A 482 -30.92 37.72 -22.18
C VAL A 482 -30.60 36.73 -21.05
N ILE A 483 -31.62 36.37 -20.26
CA ILE A 483 -31.63 35.12 -19.51
C ILE A 483 -32.42 34.11 -20.35
N GLY A 484 -31.71 33.19 -20.97
CA GLY A 484 -32.26 31.90 -21.41
C GLY A 484 -31.62 30.80 -20.57
N SER A 485 -32.34 30.28 -19.58
CA SER A 485 -31.90 29.15 -18.74
C SER A 485 -31.50 27.92 -19.56
N PRO A 486 -30.45 27.16 -19.18
CA PRO A 486 -30.32 25.79 -19.63
C PRO A 486 -31.18 24.90 -18.73
N ALA A 487 -32.44 24.74 -19.11
CA ALA A 487 -33.23 23.59 -18.72
C ALA A 487 -32.67 22.32 -19.41
N ALA A 488 -32.63 21.23 -18.66
CA ALA A 488 -32.50 19.83 -19.04
C ALA A 488 -32.37 19.50 -20.54
N VAL A 489 -31.22 18.94 -20.94
CA VAL A 489 -31.14 18.10 -22.15
C VAL A 489 -31.36 16.66 -21.72
N GLN A 490 -32.59 16.22 -21.96
CA GLN A 490 -33.08 14.86 -21.92
C GLN A 490 -32.28 13.96 -22.87
N ALA A 491 -32.02 12.75 -22.39
CA ALA A 491 -31.60 11.61 -23.18
C ALA A 491 -32.61 11.34 -24.31
N ALA A 492 -32.14 11.33 -25.54
CA ALA A 492 -32.91 10.90 -26.69
C ALA A 492 -33.02 9.37 -26.68
N SER A 493 -34.20 8.84 -26.36
CA SER A 493 -34.61 7.48 -26.70
C SER A 493 -35.00 7.40 -28.18
N PRO A 494 -34.61 6.35 -28.93
CA PRO A 494 -35.20 6.09 -30.25
C PRO A 494 -36.62 5.53 -30.11
N ALA A 495 -37.50 6.00 -31.00
CA ALA A 495 -38.91 5.60 -31.11
C ALA A 495 -39.09 4.14 -31.60
N PRO A 496 -40.24 3.51 -31.31
CA PRO A 496 -40.49 2.09 -31.57
C PRO A 496 -41.12 1.84 -32.95
N MET A 497 -40.89 0.65 -33.51
CA MET A 497 -41.69 0.06 -34.60
C MET A 497 -42.00 -1.42 -34.27
N PRO A 498 -43.08 -2.00 -34.83
CA PRO A 498 -43.98 -2.89 -34.11
C PRO A 498 -43.81 -4.40 -34.42
N GLY A 499 -44.15 -5.22 -33.41
CA GLY A 499 -44.96 -6.45 -33.53
C GLY A 499 -44.40 -7.66 -34.28
N GLY A 500 -44.09 -8.74 -33.56
CA GLY A 500 -43.95 -10.09 -34.10
C GLY A 500 -43.73 -11.14 -33.01
N ALA A 501 -44.64 -12.09 -32.90
CA ALA A 501 -44.76 -13.06 -31.81
C ALA A 501 -43.72 -14.20 -31.82
N GLY A 502 -43.40 -14.71 -30.62
CA GLY A 502 -43.25 -16.13 -30.30
C GLY A 502 -41.91 -16.82 -30.62
N ALA A 503 -41.16 -17.18 -29.56
CA ALA A 503 -40.77 -18.56 -29.25
C ALA A 503 -39.62 -18.57 -28.22
N ALA A 504 -39.82 -19.32 -27.13
CA ALA A 504 -38.80 -19.65 -26.14
C ALA A 504 -37.76 -20.61 -26.72
N VAL A 505 -36.48 -20.34 -26.52
CA VAL A 505 -35.40 -21.34 -26.62
C VAL A 505 -34.39 -21.12 -25.49
N HIS A 506 -34.28 -22.12 -24.62
CA HIS A 506 -33.23 -22.29 -23.62
C HIS A 506 -31.88 -22.53 -24.30
N HIS A 507 -30.81 -21.91 -23.80
CA HIS A 507 -29.45 -22.45 -23.97
C HIS A 507 -28.63 -22.31 -22.68
N HIS A 508 -28.30 -23.48 -22.13
CA HIS A 508 -27.25 -23.69 -21.12
C HIS A 508 -25.88 -23.38 -21.72
N HIS A 509 -24.97 -22.77 -20.94
CA HIS A 509 -23.53 -22.88 -21.21
C HIS A 509 -22.74 -23.22 -19.95
N HIS A 510 -21.91 -24.25 -20.14
CA HIS A 510 -21.08 -24.95 -19.18
C HIS A 510 -19.86 -24.13 -18.74
N TYR A 511 -19.55 -24.20 -17.45
CA TYR A 511 -18.26 -23.82 -16.88
C TYR A 511 -17.24 -24.95 -17.14
N HIS A 512 -16.11 -24.64 -17.77
CA HIS A 512 -14.93 -25.51 -17.80
C HIS A 512 -13.83 -24.93 -16.91
N HIS A 513 -13.56 -25.63 -15.80
CA HIS A 513 -12.37 -25.49 -14.97
C HIS A 513 -11.23 -26.31 -15.60
N HIS A 514 -10.05 -25.70 -15.80
CA HIS A 514 -8.83 -26.45 -16.09
C HIS A 514 -7.95 -26.52 -14.83
N HIS A 515 -7.77 -27.76 -14.36
CA HIS A 515 -6.76 -28.18 -13.39
C HIS A 515 -5.39 -28.32 -14.08
N TYR A 516 -4.30 -27.97 -13.40
CA TYR A 516 -2.95 -28.42 -13.73
C TYR A 516 -2.39 -29.27 -12.57
N HIS A 517 -2.08 -30.53 -12.87
CA HIS A 517 -1.17 -31.40 -12.14
C HIS A 517 -0.29 -32.11 -13.17
N HIS A 518 1.04 -32.02 -13.03
CA HIS A 518 1.97 -33.16 -12.84
C HIS A 518 3.42 -32.81 -13.22
N ASP A 519 4.33 -33.05 -12.26
CA ASP A 519 5.73 -33.45 -12.47
C ASP A 519 5.79 -34.92 -12.98
N PRO A 520 6.85 -35.34 -13.72
CA PRO A 520 8.03 -35.95 -13.07
C PRO A 520 9.41 -35.72 -13.74
N ALA A 521 10.48 -35.94 -12.98
CA ALA A 521 11.92 -36.01 -13.37
C ALA A 521 12.35 -37.47 -13.76
N PRO A 522 13.65 -37.85 -13.93
CA PRO A 522 14.83 -37.28 -14.62
C PRO A 522 15.56 -38.28 -15.59
N GLY A 523 16.49 -37.79 -16.44
CA GLY A 523 17.70 -38.53 -16.89
C GLY A 523 17.78 -38.98 -18.36
N SER A 524 18.79 -38.49 -19.12
CA SER A 524 19.77 -39.26 -19.92
C SER A 524 20.55 -38.40 -20.95
N THR A 525 21.87 -38.44 -20.78
CA THR A 525 23.01 -38.41 -21.74
C THR A 525 22.83 -38.00 -23.22
N LEU A 526 23.70 -37.09 -23.66
CA LEU A 526 24.11 -36.77 -25.05
C LEU A 526 24.73 -37.97 -25.80
N PRO A 527 24.78 -37.94 -27.16
CA PRO A 527 26.03 -37.56 -27.84
C PRO A 527 25.84 -36.70 -29.12
N ALA A 528 26.98 -36.39 -29.75
CA ALA A 528 27.30 -35.19 -30.51
C ALA A 528 27.10 -35.21 -32.05
N ALA A 529 27.03 -33.97 -32.57
CA ALA A 529 27.62 -33.41 -33.81
C ALA A 529 27.19 -33.86 -35.23
N SER A 530 26.60 -32.91 -35.96
CA SER A 530 26.82 -32.50 -37.38
C SER A 530 25.60 -31.65 -37.79
N GLY A 531 25.60 -30.58 -38.56
CA GLY A 531 26.55 -29.77 -39.32
C GLY A 531 25.68 -28.78 -40.13
N ASP A 532 26.11 -27.52 -40.25
CA ASP A 532 25.65 -26.45 -41.16
C ASP A 532 24.15 -26.15 -41.35
N SER A 533 23.74 -24.93 -40.99
CA SER A 533 23.28 -23.86 -41.91
C SER A 533 22.64 -22.70 -41.14
N ALA A 534 22.85 -21.50 -41.66
CA ALA A 534 22.59 -20.19 -41.06
C ALA A 534 21.14 -19.91 -40.62
N GLU A 535 21.00 -19.23 -39.47
CA GLU A 535 20.09 -18.08 -39.33
C GLU A 535 20.45 -17.22 -38.12
N ALA A 536 20.47 -15.91 -38.35
CA ALA A 536 20.84 -14.88 -37.40
C ALA A 536 19.64 -14.46 -36.54
N ALA A 537 19.78 -14.50 -35.21
CA ALA A 537 19.19 -13.57 -34.24
C ALA A 537 19.51 -14.06 -32.82
N SER A 538 20.66 -13.65 -32.27
CA SER A 538 21.00 -13.87 -30.87
C SER A 538 20.15 -12.97 -29.98
N GLY A 539 19.05 -13.51 -29.44
CA GLY A 539 18.36 -12.95 -28.30
C GLY A 539 19.20 -13.20 -27.04
N ALA A 540 20.04 -12.24 -26.65
CA ALA A 540 20.65 -12.23 -25.33
C ALA A 540 19.55 -12.10 -24.28
N ALA A 541 19.46 -13.06 -23.36
CA ALA A 541 18.57 -12.98 -22.20
C ALA A 541 18.91 -11.73 -21.38
N PRO A 542 17.91 -10.97 -20.90
CA PRO A 542 18.15 -9.75 -20.15
C PRO A 542 18.87 -10.07 -18.83
N GLY A 543 19.92 -9.30 -18.54
CA GLY A 543 20.61 -9.36 -17.26
C GLY A 543 19.76 -8.73 -16.14
N PRO A 544 20.07 -9.00 -14.86
CA PRO A 544 19.38 -8.35 -13.75
C PRO A 544 19.61 -6.83 -13.83
N GLY A 545 18.51 -6.08 -14.04
CA GLY A 545 18.49 -4.61 -14.19
C GLY A 545 17.95 -4.08 -15.53
N GLU A 546 17.52 -4.94 -16.45
CA GLU A 546 17.05 -4.58 -17.80
C GLU A 546 15.52 -4.77 -17.94
N VAL A 547 14.80 -3.71 -18.35
CA VAL A 547 13.33 -3.75 -18.56
C VAL A 547 13.04 -3.43 -20.03
N ILE A 548 12.24 -4.29 -20.68
CA ILE A 548 11.85 -4.16 -22.09
C ILE A 548 10.45 -3.55 -22.16
N VAL A 549 10.31 -2.40 -22.82
CA VAL A 549 9.01 -1.78 -23.11
C VAL A 549 9.03 -1.26 -24.55
N LEU A 550 8.19 -1.83 -25.41
CA LEU A 550 7.90 -1.33 -26.78
C LEU A 550 9.18 -0.91 -27.56
N ASP A 551 9.97 -1.92 -27.92
CA ASP A 551 11.20 -1.84 -28.74
C ASP A 551 12.37 -1.00 -28.15
N LEU A 552 12.18 -0.39 -26.98
CA LEU A 552 13.19 0.31 -26.21
C LEU A 552 13.60 -0.51 -24.97
N ARG A 553 14.91 -0.61 -24.76
CA ARG A 553 15.52 -1.24 -23.59
C ARG A 553 15.96 -0.15 -22.62
N ALA A 554 15.57 -0.27 -21.35
CA ALA A 554 16.10 0.55 -20.27
C ALA A 554 17.08 -0.30 -19.46
N TRP A 555 18.29 0.23 -19.24
CA TRP A 555 19.37 -0.42 -18.51
C TRP A 555 19.88 0.49 -17.39
N SER A 556 20.18 -0.09 -16.23
CA SER A 556 20.90 0.61 -15.17
C SER A 556 21.93 -0.29 -14.50
N ALA A 557 23.01 0.32 -14.01
CA ALA A 557 24.01 -0.36 -13.20
C ALA A 557 24.69 0.60 -12.22
N ASP A 558 25.12 0.06 -11.10
CA ASP A 558 25.98 0.74 -10.15
C ASP A 558 27.43 0.61 -10.61
N ILE A 559 28.21 1.70 -10.50
CA ILE A 559 29.62 1.71 -10.89
C ILE A 559 30.46 1.53 -9.63
N THR A 560 31.23 0.45 -9.57
CA THR A 560 32.08 0.16 -8.41
C THR A 560 33.38 0.97 -8.46
N GLY A 561 33.65 1.76 -7.41
CA GLY A 561 34.96 2.38 -7.17
C GLY A 561 35.16 3.76 -7.80
N LYS A 562 36.44 4.17 -7.89
CA LYS A 562 36.85 5.43 -8.55
C LYS A 562 37.03 5.17 -10.04
N VAL A 563 36.53 6.10 -10.85
CA VAL A 563 36.54 6.00 -12.31
C VAL A 563 37.68 6.86 -12.88
N ASP A 564 38.39 6.35 -13.86
CA ASP A 564 39.35 7.16 -14.63
C ASP A 564 38.64 8.14 -15.58
N ALA A 565 39.09 9.40 -15.60
CA ALA A 565 38.47 10.47 -16.38
C ALA A 565 38.61 10.23 -17.89
N GLN A 566 39.74 9.64 -18.33
CA GLN A 566 40.00 9.38 -19.74
C GLN A 566 39.23 8.15 -20.22
N GLY A 567 39.21 7.07 -19.42
CA GLY A 567 38.39 5.89 -19.67
C GLY A 567 36.89 6.22 -19.78
N LEU A 568 36.36 7.05 -18.86
CA LEU A 568 34.96 7.47 -18.91
C LEU A 568 34.62 8.23 -20.20
N ARG A 569 35.50 9.14 -20.66
CA ARG A 569 35.27 9.85 -21.93
C ARG A 569 35.22 8.89 -23.11
N GLN A 570 36.12 7.92 -23.17
CA GLN A 570 36.15 6.92 -24.24
C GLN A 570 34.87 6.08 -24.27
N VAL A 571 34.36 5.67 -23.11
CA VAL A 571 33.09 4.94 -23.02
C VAL A 571 31.92 5.80 -23.49
N LEU A 572 31.86 7.08 -23.09
CA LEU A 572 30.78 7.98 -23.51
C LEU A 572 30.84 8.31 -25.01
N GLU A 573 32.03 8.40 -25.60
CA GLU A 573 32.22 8.53 -27.05
C GLU A 573 31.79 7.26 -27.79
N ALA A 574 32.16 6.08 -27.30
CA ALA A 574 31.74 4.81 -27.88
C ALA A 574 30.21 4.61 -27.79
N VAL A 575 29.59 5.05 -26.70
CA VAL A 575 28.13 5.12 -26.53
C VAL A 575 27.51 6.07 -27.55
N ALA A 576 28.06 7.28 -27.69
CA ALA A 576 27.59 8.27 -28.66
C ALA A 576 27.70 7.79 -30.12
N GLN A 577 28.67 6.92 -30.42
CA GLN A 577 28.87 6.29 -31.72
C GLN A 577 27.98 5.05 -31.95
N GLY A 578 27.15 4.65 -30.97
CA GLY A 578 26.23 3.51 -31.09
C GLY A 578 26.87 2.14 -30.91
N THR A 579 28.07 2.05 -30.32
CA THR A 579 28.81 0.79 -30.13
C THR A 579 28.06 -0.26 -29.30
N TYR A 580 27.13 0.19 -28.43
CA TYR A 580 26.38 -0.64 -27.49
C TYR A 580 24.87 -0.67 -27.78
N GLY A 581 24.46 -0.30 -29.00
CA GLY A 581 23.06 -0.06 -29.38
C GLY A 581 22.76 1.43 -29.59
N GLU A 582 21.58 1.74 -30.11
CA GLU A 582 21.14 3.12 -30.35
C GLU A 582 20.72 3.76 -29.02
N VAL A 583 21.60 4.54 -28.40
CA VAL A 583 21.35 5.15 -27.08
C VAL A 583 20.66 6.51 -27.24
N ASP A 584 19.37 6.56 -26.92
CA ASP A 584 18.58 7.79 -26.94
C ASP A 584 18.99 8.76 -25.82
N ARG A 585 19.23 8.19 -24.63
CA ARG A 585 19.63 8.96 -23.45
C ARG A 585 20.42 8.11 -22.47
N LEU A 586 21.57 8.61 -22.04
CA LEU A 586 22.35 8.06 -20.95
C LEU A 586 22.65 9.15 -19.92
N ARG A 587 22.49 8.84 -18.63
CA ARG A 587 22.86 9.73 -17.52
C ARG A 587 23.52 8.93 -16.42
N GLY A 588 24.54 9.50 -15.80
CA GLY A 588 25.14 8.90 -14.61
C GLY A 588 25.95 9.89 -13.79
N ILE A 589 26.31 9.40 -12.61
CA ILE A 589 27.21 10.06 -11.66
C ILE A 589 28.37 9.13 -11.35
N ALA A 590 29.59 9.67 -11.35
CA ALA A 590 30.80 8.92 -11.06
C ALA A 590 31.75 9.73 -10.17
N ARG A 591 32.62 9.01 -9.45
CA ARG A 591 33.67 9.61 -8.63
C ARG A 591 34.99 9.59 -9.40
N VAL A 592 35.52 10.77 -9.71
CA VAL A 592 36.80 10.94 -10.42
C VAL A 592 37.76 11.72 -9.51
N GLY A 593 38.90 11.10 -9.18
CA GLY A 593 39.86 11.70 -8.23
C GLY A 593 39.28 11.88 -6.83
N SER A 594 39.18 13.12 -6.36
CA SER A 594 38.56 13.51 -5.08
C SER A 594 37.14 14.07 -5.22
N GLY A 595 36.64 14.27 -6.45
CA GLY A 595 35.37 14.94 -6.74
C GLY A 595 34.32 14.03 -7.38
N TRP A 596 33.09 14.52 -7.38
CA TRP A 596 31.97 13.91 -8.09
C TRP A 596 31.73 14.63 -9.42
N ILE A 597 31.47 13.85 -10.45
CA ILE A 597 31.10 14.35 -11.77
C ILE A 597 29.76 13.76 -12.20
N ARG A 598 29.00 14.55 -12.96
CA ARG A 598 27.89 14.03 -13.77
C ARG A 598 28.35 13.84 -15.20
N PHE A 599 27.79 12.85 -15.86
CA PHE A 599 27.96 12.65 -17.27
C PHE A 599 26.62 12.31 -17.92
N GLU A 600 26.44 12.76 -19.16
CA GLU A 600 25.27 12.40 -19.96
C GLU A 600 25.62 12.26 -21.43
N VAL A 601 24.86 11.41 -22.13
CA VAL A 601 24.84 11.34 -23.59
C VAL A 601 23.41 11.60 -24.01
N THR A 602 23.18 12.66 -24.76
CA THR A 602 21.85 13.01 -25.29
C THR A 602 22.00 13.38 -26.76
N GLY A 603 21.25 12.70 -27.64
CA GLY A 603 21.32 12.94 -29.09
C GLY A 603 22.72 12.72 -29.67
N GLY A 604 23.41 11.68 -29.22
CA GLY A 604 24.76 11.32 -29.71
C GLY A 604 25.88 12.29 -29.31
N ARG A 605 25.66 13.16 -28.32
CA ARG A 605 26.69 14.09 -27.81
C ARG A 605 26.99 13.80 -26.34
N PRO A 606 28.24 13.43 -25.98
CA PRO A 606 28.65 13.25 -24.60
C PRO A 606 28.94 14.60 -23.93
N SER A 607 28.56 14.75 -22.67
CA SER A 607 28.94 15.88 -21.82
C SER A 607 29.33 15.40 -20.42
N ILE A 608 30.30 16.09 -19.81
CA ILE A 608 30.79 15.83 -18.45
C ILE A 608 30.88 17.16 -17.72
N GLY A 609 30.38 17.21 -16.49
CA GLY A 609 30.45 18.40 -15.64
C GLY A 609 30.63 18.07 -14.16
N PRO A 610 31.09 19.04 -13.33
CA PRO A 610 31.17 18.85 -11.89
C PRO A 610 29.77 18.67 -11.29
N LEU A 611 29.65 17.81 -10.28
CA LEU A 611 28.42 17.66 -9.52
C LEU A 611 28.37 18.73 -8.41
N ASN A 612 27.54 19.76 -8.59
CA ASN A 612 27.41 20.84 -7.61
C ASN A 612 26.56 20.41 -6.40
N ALA A 613 26.95 20.81 -5.19
CA ALA A 613 26.36 20.42 -3.90
C ALA A 613 24.92 20.92 -3.63
N GLY A 614 24.15 21.27 -4.67
CA GLY A 614 22.74 21.64 -4.58
C GLY A 614 21.85 20.97 -5.63
N GLU A 615 22.43 20.23 -6.59
CA GLU A 615 21.67 19.59 -7.69
C GLU A 615 21.31 18.13 -7.41
N ALA A 616 21.84 17.53 -6.34
CA ALA A 616 21.56 16.14 -5.94
C ALA A 616 20.31 15.99 -5.06
N GLY A 617 19.63 17.09 -4.70
CA GLY A 617 18.44 17.05 -3.84
C GLY A 617 18.70 16.63 -2.38
N THR A 618 19.96 16.44 -1.99
CA THR A 618 20.38 16.07 -0.64
C THR A 618 21.53 16.97 -0.18
N SER A 619 21.57 17.32 1.11
CA SER A 619 22.69 18.00 1.76
C SER A 619 23.92 17.10 1.95
N GLU A 620 23.77 15.79 1.69
CA GLU A 620 24.85 14.81 1.62
C GLU A 620 25.23 14.48 0.16
N PRO A 621 26.53 14.26 -0.14
CA PRO A 621 26.96 13.78 -1.45
C PRO A 621 26.37 12.38 -1.75
N PRO A 622 26.11 12.04 -3.03
CA PRO A 622 25.54 10.75 -3.40
C PRO A 622 26.36 9.59 -2.84
N ARG A 623 25.70 8.58 -2.26
CA ARG A 623 26.38 7.47 -1.59
C ARG A 623 27.08 6.51 -2.56
N GLU A 624 26.54 6.35 -3.78
CA GLU A 624 27.05 5.37 -4.76
C GLU A 624 27.03 5.91 -6.21
N PRO A 625 28.08 5.65 -7.01
CA PRO A 625 28.09 5.94 -8.45
C PRO A 625 27.07 5.07 -9.21
N ARG A 626 26.31 5.67 -10.14
CA ARG A 626 25.28 4.96 -10.90
C ARG A 626 25.12 5.50 -12.30
N VAL A 627 24.75 4.64 -13.23
CA VAL A 627 24.45 4.98 -14.63
C VAL A 627 23.11 4.38 -15.07
N VAL A 628 22.37 5.13 -15.86
CA VAL A 628 21.10 4.75 -16.49
C VAL A 628 21.19 5.06 -17.97
N ALA A 629 20.85 4.10 -18.82
CA ALA A 629 20.80 4.23 -20.27
C ALA A 629 19.43 3.76 -20.81
N VAL A 630 18.93 4.46 -21.82
CA VAL A 630 17.67 4.15 -22.52
C VAL A 630 17.94 4.23 -24.01
N GLY A 631 17.50 3.22 -24.77
CA GLY A 631 17.77 3.13 -26.20
C GLY A 631 17.26 1.84 -26.85
N ARG A 632 17.51 1.67 -28.15
CA ARG A 632 17.07 0.50 -28.93
C ARG A 632 18.23 -0.45 -29.19
N GLY A 633 17.98 -1.76 -29.07
CA GLY A 633 19.01 -2.78 -29.25
C GLY A 633 20.19 -2.67 -28.28
N LEU A 634 19.95 -2.14 -27.06
CA LEU A 634 21.01 -2.00 -26.05
C LEU A 634 21.63 -3.34 -25.67
N ASP A 635 22.95 -3.40 -25.69
CA ASP A 635 23.74 -4.52 -25.15
C ASP A 635 24.17 -4.17 -23.72
N GLY A 636 23.30 -4.43 -22.74
CA GLY A 636 23.51 -4.12 -21.33
C GLY A 636 24.71 -4.83 -20.70
N VAL A 637 25.15 -5.96 -21.25
CA VAL A 637 26.30 -6.72 -20.75
C VAL A 637 27.60 -6.04 -21.18
N ARG A 638 27.74 -5.69 -22.45
CA ARG A 638 28.92 -4.97 -22.95
C ARG A 638 28.99 -3.55 -22.39
N LEU A 639 27.84 -2.91 -22.18
CA LEU A 639 27.76 -1.59 -21.55
C LEU A 639 28.22 -1.64 -20.09
N ARG A 640 27.80 -2.66 -19.31
CA ARG A 640 28.28 -2.88 -17.94
C ARG A 640 29.80 -3.09 -17.90
N GLN A 641 30.31 -4.00 -18.73
CA GLN A 641 31.75 -4.28 -18.81
C GLN A 641 32.57 -3.04 -19.18
N ALA A 642 32.06 -2.19 -20.07
CA ALA A 642 32.71 -0.94 -20.43
C ALA A 642 32.82 0.03 -19.23
N PHE A 643 31.74 0.22 -18.47
CA PHE A 643 31.78 1.07 -17.27
C PHE A 643 32.62 0.47 -16.13
N GLU A 644 32.59 -0.85 -15.94
CA GLU A 644 33.45 -1.55 -14.97
C GLU A 644 34.94 -1.45 -15.33
N SER A 645 35.28 -1.53 -16.63
CA SER A 645 36.66 -1.37 -17.10
C SER A 645 37.26 0.02 -16.83
N CYS A 646 36.40 1.04 -16.63
CA CYS A 646 36.85 2.38 -16.22
C CYS A 646 37.27 2.45 -14.75
N GLY A 647 36.89 1.46 -13.92
CA GLY A 647 37.17 1.39 -12.48
C GLY A 647 38.47 0.69 -12.10
N ALA A 648 39.15 0.04 -13.05
CA ALA A 648 40.35 -0.76 -12.80
C ALA A 648 41.65 0.02 -13.06
N VAL A 649 42.00 0.96 -12.18
CA VAL A 649 43.40 1.43 -12.09
C VAL A 649 44.03 0.72 -10.91
N ALA A 650 44.98 -0.18 -11.21
CA ALA A 650 45.84 -0.81 -10.22
C ALA A 650 46.52 0.28 -9.37
N ALA A 651 46.45 0.14 -8.05
CA ALA A 651 47.25 0.96 -7.14
C ALA A 651 48.73 0.81 -7.52
N PRO A 652 49.52 1.90 -7.67
CA PRO A 652 50.97 1.76 -7.76
C PRO A 652 51.48 1.12 -6.45
N ALA A 653 52.39 0.16 -6.62
CA ALA A 653 52.97 -0.70 -5.58
C ALA A 653 53.62 0.06 -4.41
#